data_AF-A0A520R4R4-F1
#
_entry.id   AF-A0A520R4R4-F1
#
_cell.length_a   1.000
_cell.length_b   1.000
_cell.length_c   1.000
_cell.angle_alpha   90.00
_cell.angle_beta   90.00
_cell.angle_gamma   90.00
#
_symmetry.space_group_name_H-M   'P 1'
#
loop_
_entity.id
_entity.type
_entity.pdbx_description
1 polymer ?
#
loop_
_entity_poly.entity_id
_entity_poly.type
_entity_poly.pdbx_seq_one_letter_code
_entity_poly.pdbx_strand_id
1 'polypeptide(L)'
;MRFTGLFVSLSLTLALAACDDGATDSDGGPGDAGAVVMGCGSVAFPELTWSRTSVGMAVGAERAVHLTFDKDCLPGATLTLTASADGVVDAPATVSIPPTRDRVDLVLTGVAPGTITLTATASHESGDTSEAALEVVVIDDAPVAACDGSASGNVAPAGGLSVESGALAGAAIALPEGAARDDRYHVDPFDAAIDCAEDMTPAGYLALGPAVTFGPAHAILNREIPLTIPVTSARLPSGAGLGHVEVVWRGPHMEEARLVGIASPRFQGSAGGGTLTFEMARLGTYQAVVREDAPTRRDREFVFRGILGFSMGGSGSGRIGLGNPELFDFVAPLGGPTDWTFMLEHIRNYHVGGFCTETERQLDPEGCAMGASLARTPPVEHIHEHPQHFEHWWYEDGFEGQGGTFNRTDYISIFRDLATMFGNPNYDRTADPSEPSVTPPGVPDEVRTMPASARCAPDAQIIVPPFDGDGDFLSGSEGAGFFDDEFNPDGQHPVITFCDGGEVPGDIGHWNPDGGHGMPIEVVLAVDVNGNGVRDAGEPVIRNGREPFDDFGLDGVPSAMETSPDGTPYDPVTNPDPAGDDFHFQFNPGGTEGNWNRDVVGEDQCTAGEAGVAEAFLDVGIDGLMGTRQLAPTADLPGGGFDIGEGNGCFDRARGANRMIESSPRWLAEHMDLETLRDVDVFADGGIRDLFNWVVMANVTMAGWSNRGFPVRYYNGHAALHMDGRLELEHFDVPWEDVGRAAMVRYGDPDIDPRFITAGDGGHVGTGGQLIDRLRSGLMMMDARWPDGDRRRVTQDRICAENDREACGYVNTFVFDFTASTGRTGPVSMVLPPGYFLEENAGRSYPVVYFLHGYGMSPEDLVALGLLMWADMNTPRVGSSRRMQKMILVFPDGRCRGSECLRGTFYTDAPEEVPGGAQMQTFLLDLMQHVDAEYRTRSPESFPVIE
;
A
#
# COMPACT_ATOMS: atom_id res chain seq x y z
N MET A 1 -7.43 12.18 -25.00
CA MET A 1 -7.96 11.43 -23.85
C MET A 1 -9.33 10.86 -24.18
N ARG A 2 -9.40 9.55 -24.49
CA ARG A 2 -10.63 8.77 -24.73
C ARG A 2 -11.10 8.06 -23.45
N PHE A 3 -10.83 8.65 -22.28
CA PHE A 3 -11.05 8.06 -20.96
C PHE A 3 -12.54 7.77 -20.66
N THR A 4 -13.46 8.60 -21.16
CA THR A 4 -14.87 8.57 -20.75
C THR A 4 -15.76 7.62 -21.55
N GLY A 5 -15.39 7.26 -22.78
CA GLY A 5 -16.30 6.54 -23.69
C GLY A 5 -16.41 5.04 -23.43
N LEU A 6 -15.28 4.38 -23.13
CA LEU A 6 -15.20 2.93 -22.95
C LEU A 6 -15.48 2.51 -21.50
N PHE A 7 -15.03 3.31 -20.52
CA PHE A 7 -15.23 3.08 -19.08
C PHE A 7 -16.70 3.15 -18.67
N VAL A 8 -17.41 4.21 -19.09
CA VAL A 8 -18.83 4.35 -18.78
C VAL A 8 -19.61 3.25 -19.47
N SER A 9 -19.29 2.90 -20.72
CA SER A 9 -20.05 1.87 -21.44
C SER A 9 -19.86 0.48 -20.85
N LEU A 10 -18.65 0.04 -20.49
CA LEU A 10 -18.42 -1.29 -19.89
C LEU A 10 -19.07 -1.41 -18.50
N SER A 11 -18.91 -0.40 -17.64
CA SER A 11 -19.52 -0.37 -16.30
C SER A 11 -21.05 -0.26 -16.37
N LEU A 12 -21.61 0.48 -17.34
CA LEU A 12 -23.06 0.50 -17.56
C LEU A 12 -23.56 -0.85 -18.08
N THR A 13 -22.81 -1.54 -18.95
CA THR A 13 -23.23 -2.88 -19.42
C THR A 13 -23.22 -3.92 -18.31
N LEU A 14 -22.24 -3.88 -17.39
CA LEU A 14 -22.22 -4.76 -16.21
C LEU A 14 -23.27 -4.38 -15.16
N ALA A 15 -23.51 -3.08 -14.91
CA ALA A 15 -24.57 -2.61 -14.02
C ALA A 15 -25.98 -2.91 -14.58
N LEU A 16 -26.16 -2.85 -15.92
CA LEU A 16 -27.41 -3.21 -16.59
C LEU A 16 -27.61 -4.73 -16.65
N ALA A 17 -26.54 -5.51 -16.82
CA ALA A 17 -26.61 -6.99 -16.76
C ALA A 17 -26.90 -7.51 -15.33
N ALA A 18 -26.47 -6.79 -14.29
CA ALA A 18 -26.84 -7.08 -12.90
C ALA A 18 -28.30 -6.70 -12.56
N CYS A 19 -28.98 -5.94 -13.44
CA CYS A 19 -30.36 -5.50 -13.27
C CYS A 19 -31.38 -6.28 -14.13
N ASP A 20 -30.94 -7.19 -15.00
CA ASP A 20 -31.84 -7.93 -15.90
C ASP A 20 -31.70 -9.45 -15.71
N ASP A 21 -32.31 -9.96 -14.64
CA ASP A 21 -32.75 -11.34 -14.59
C ASP A 21 -34.28 -11.35 -14.47
N GLY A 22 -34.90 -11.75 -15.58
CA GLY A 22 -36.33 -11.63 -15.83
C GLY A 22 -37.21 -12.33 -14.79
N ALA A 23 -38.10 -11.54 -14.17
CA ALA A 23 -39.39 -11.99 -13.69
C ALA A 23 -40.47 -11.16 -14.40
N THR A 24 -41.03 -11.72 -15.47
CA THR A 24 -42.28 -11.21 -16.05
C THR A 24 -43.41 -11.48 -15.07
N ASP A 25 -43.81 -10.47 -14.28
CA ASP A 25 -45.08 -10.50 -13.58
C ASP A 25 -46.02 -9.42 -14.14
N SER A 26 -47.24 -9.87 -14.41
CA SER A 26 -48.27 -9.21 -15.20
C SER A 26 -48.95 -8.03 -14.50
N ASP A 27 -49.20 -6.97 -15.26
CA ASP A 27 -50.28 -5.98 -15.16
C ASP A 27 -50.79 -5.60 -13.74
N GLY A 28 -50.15 -4.59 -13.16
CA GLY A 28 -50.73 -3.72 -12.12
C GLY A 28 -50.42 -2.25 -12.45
N GLY A 29 -51.45 -1.41 -12.59
CA GLY A 29 -51.32 0.01 -12.95
C GLY A 29 -50.55 0.87 -11.94
N PRO A 30 -50.28 2.16 -12.26
CA PRO A 30 -49.41 3.02 -11.45
C PRO A 30 -50.14 3.43 -10.18
N GLY A 31 -49.89 2.72 -9.09
CA GLY A 31 -50.28 3.07 -7.74
C GLY A 31 -49.04 3.39 -6.92
N ASP A 32 -49.15 4.37 -6.02
CA ASP A 32 -48.15 4.73 -5.01
C ASP A 32 -47.58 3.47 -4.32
N ALA A 33 -46.42 3.01 -4.77
CA ALA A 33 -45.63 1.99 -4.10
C ALA A 33 -44.47 2.71 -3.43
N GLY A 34 -44.71 3.18 -2.20
CA GLY A 34 -43.63 3.56 -1.31
C GLY A 34 -42.76 2.35 -1.05
N ALA A 35 -41.44 2.51 -1.13
CA ALA A 35 -40.51 1.42 -0.93
C ALA A 35 -40.64 0.79 0.47
N VAL A 36 -40.55 -0.53 0.54
CA VAL A 36 -40.81 -1.35 1.74
C VAL A 36 -39.62 -2.26 2.03
N VAL A 37 -39.17 -2.36 3.28
CA VAL A 37 -38.27 -3.43 3.72
C VAL A 37 -38.97 -4.80 3.60
N MET A 38 -38.27 -5.81 3.07
CA MET A 38 -38.89 -7.13 2.89
C MET A 38 -39.36 -7.74 4.21
N GLY A 39 -40.62 -8.15 4.26
CA GLY A 39 -41.10 -9.14 5.21
C GLY A 39 -40.72 -10.56 4.79
N CYS A 40 -40.61 -11.47 5.75
CA CYS A 40 -40.28 -12.88 5.51
C CYS A 40 -41.36 -13.54 4.65
N GLY A 41 -41.11 -13.71 3.35
CA GLY A 41 -41.98 -14.48 2.46
C GLY A 41 -41.86 -15.99 2.72
N SER A 42 -42.77 -16.80 2.13
CA SER A 42 -42.65 -18.25 2.14
C SER A 42 -41.52 -18.69 1.21
N VAL A 43 -40.32 -18.87 1.77
CA VAL A 43 -39.13 -19.26 1.00
C VAL A 43 -38.69 -20.66 1.40
N ALA A 44 -38.28 -21.47 0.43
CA ALA A 44 -37.69 -22.79 0.69
C ALA A 44 -36.45 -22.68 1.59
N PHE A 45 -36.31 -23.66 2.50
CA PHE A 45 -35.24 -23.70 3.51
C PHE A 45 -33.85 -23.72 2.83
N PRO A 46 -32.95 -22.78 3.11
CA PRO A 46 -31.64 -22.66 2.44
C PRO A 46 -30.61 -23.66 2.98
N GLU A 47 -29.52 -23.80 2.24
CA GLU A 47 -28.36 -24.60 2.65
C GLU A 47 -27.69 -23.99 3.89
N LEU A 48 -27.19 -24.87 4.77
CA LEU A 48 -26.44 -24.50 5.96
C LEU A 48 -24.96 -24.47 5.63
N THR A 49 -24.26 -23.40 6.00
CA THR A 49 -22.81 -23.31 5.81
C THR A 49 -22.12 -22.94 7.11
N TRP A 50 -21.17 -23.76 7.53
CA TRP A 50 -20.26 -23.42 8.63
C TRP A 50 -19.20 -22.44 8.12
N SER A 51 -18.77 -21.52 8.99
CA SER A 51 -17.68 -20.59 8.68
C SER A 51 -16.36 -21.29 8.35
N ARG A 52 -16.18 -22.56 8.77
CA ARG A 52 -15.01 -23.38 8.52
C ARG A 52 -15.41 -24.85 8.38
N THR A 53 -14.56 -25.65 7.74
CA THR A 53 -14.73 -27.10 7.61
C THR A 53 -14.17 -27.87 8.82
N SER A 54 -13.17 -27.31 9.49
CA SER A 54 -12.53 -27.85 10.70
C SER A 54 -12.24 -26.74 11.70
N VAL A 55 -12.47 -27.00 12.98
CA VAL A 55 -12.09 -26.14 14.11
C VAL A 55 -11.40 -26.98 15.17
N GLY A 56 -10.46 -26.39 15.89
CA GLY A 56 -9.84 -27.08 17.00
C GLY A 56 -9.48 -26.18 18.16
N MET A 57 -9.31 -26.80 19.32
CA MET A 57 -9.00 -26.15 20.59
C MET A 57 -8.28 -27.09 21.55
N ALA A 58 -7.51 -26.54 22.49
CA ALA A 58 -7.02 -27.31 23.63
C ALA A 58 -8.16 -27.63 24.62
N VAL A 59 -7.97 -28.63 25.48
CA VAL A 59 -8.88 -28.89 26.60
C VAL A 59 -9.02 -27.64 27.47
N GLY A 60 -10.27 -27.22 27.73
CA GLY A 60 -10.61 -26.02 28.49
C GLY A 60 -10.59 -24.72 27.67
N ALA A 61 -10.10 -24.74 26.43
CA ALA A 61 -10.14 -23.56 25.56
C ALA A 61 -11.51 -23.41 24.86
N GLU A 62 -11.83 -22.16 24.52
CA GLU A 62 -13.08 -21.77 23.85
C GLU A 62 -12.86 -21.36 22.40
N ARG A 63 -13.82 -21.71 21.54
CA ARG A 63 -13.84 -21.35 20.12
C ARG A 63 -15.19 -20.84 19.68
N ALA A 64 -15.18 -19.64 19.13
CA ALA A 64 -16.32 -19.14 18.37
C ALA A 64 -16.36 -19.83 17.00
N VAL A 65 -17.55 -20.31 16.62
CA VAL A 65 -17.87 -20.79 15.27
C VAL A 65 -19.20 -20.21 14.86
N HIS A 66 -19.40 -20.03 13.56
CA HIS A 66 -20.59 -19.38 13.04
C HIS A 66 -21.21 -20.22 11.94
N LEU A 67 -22.54 -20.29 11.95
CA LEU A 67 -23.33 -20.94 10.92
C LEU A 67 -24.14 -19.87 10.18
N THR A 68 -24.07 -19.82 8.86
CA THR A 68 -24.74 -18.81 8.02
C THR A 68 -25.73 -19.43 7.06
N PHE A 69 -26.65 -18.59 6.55
CA PHE A 69 -27.65 -18.94 5.54
C PHE A 69 -27.69 -17.86 4.46
N ASP A 70 -27.90 -18.23 3.19
CA ASP A 70 -27.86 -17.29 2.06
C ASP A 70 -29.14 -16.47 1.87
N LYS A 71 -29.91 -16.24 2.93
CA LYS A 71 -31.20 -15.53 2.88
C LYS A 71 -31.42 -14.64 4.09
N ASP A 72 -31.97 -13.45 3.86
CA ASP A 72 -32.26 -12.42 4.88
C ASP A 72 -33.23 -12.85 5.98
N CYS A 73 -33.98 -13.92 5.75
CA CYS A 73 -34.99 -14.37 6.67
C CYS A 73 -35.32 -15.85 6.51
N LEU A 74 -35.59 -16.49 7.64
CA LEU A 74 -36.15 -17.83 7.73
C LEU A 74 -37.47 -17.75 8.49
N PRO A 75 -38.48 -18.58 8.17
CA PRO A 75 -39.49 -18.92 9.16
C PRO A 75 -38.73 -19.53 10.33
N GLY A 76 -38.81 -18.94 11.54
CA GLY A 76 -37.95 -19.29 12.68
C GLY A 76 -37.76 -20.80 12.82
N ALA A 77 -36.51 -21.22 12.93
CA ALA A 77 -36.13 -22.62 12.87
C ALA A 77 -35.38 -23.04 14.15
N THR A 78 -35.52 -24.31 14.53
CA THR A 78 -34.73 -24.90 15.60
C THR A 78 -33.56 -25.64 14.98
N LEU A 79 -32.35 -25.18 15.28
CA LEU A 79 -31.11 -25.89 14.96
C LEU A 79 -30.91 -26.98 16.03
N THR A 80 -30.73 -28.22 15.61
CA THR A 80 -30.28 -29.32 16.49
C THR A 80 -28.81 -29.60 16.20
N LEU A 81 -27.98 -29.65 17.23
CA LEU A 81 -26.56 -29.95 17.11
C LEU A 81 -26.31 -31.35 17.68
N THR A 82 -25.75 -32.23 16.86
CA THR A 82 -25.43 -33.61 17.24
C THR A 82 -23.94 -33.86 17.08
N ALA A 83 -23.25 -34.18 18.17
CA ALA A 83 -21.87 -34.63 18.14
C ALA A 83 -21.80 -36.13 17.85
N SER A 84 -20.82 -36.57 17.06
CA SER A 84 -20.59 -37.99 16.77
C SER A 84 -20.12 -38.80 17.98
N ALA A 85 -19.65 -38.15 19.05
CA ALA A 85 -19.32 -38.76 20.33
C ALA A 85 -19.54 -37.77 21.49
N ASP A 86 -19.98 -38.29 22.63
CA ASP A 86 -20.20 -37.50 23.85
C ASP A 86 -18.89 -37.21 24.60
N GLY A 87 -18.81 -36.05 25.25
CA GLY A 87 -17.75 -35.73 26.22
C GLY A 87 -16.42 -35.22 25.63
N VAL A 88 -16.32 -35.03 24.31
CA VAL A 88 -15.15 -34.42 23.65
C VAL A 88 -15.26 -32.89 23.63
N VAL A 89 -16.42 -32.37 23.23
CA VAL A 89 -16.72 -30.93 23.16
C VAL A 89 -18.02 -30.66 23.91
N ASP A 90 -18.08 -29.52 24.60
CA ASP A 90 -19.33 -28.96 25.10
C ASP A 90 -19.91 -28.01 24.04
N ALA A 91 -21.13 -28.31 23.60
CA ALA A 91 -21.86 -27.57 22.58
C ALA A 91 -23.35 -27.57 22.94
N PRO A 92 -24.09 -26.48 22.65
CA PRO A 92 -25.52 -26.42 22.94
C PRO A 92 -26.27 -27.47 22.11
N ALA A 93 -27.14 -28.28 22.73
CA ALA A 93 -27.89 -29.32 22.01
C ALA A 93 -28.89 -28.78 20.98
N THR A 94 -29.47 -27.61 21.27
CA THR A 94 -30.42 -26.93 20.38
C THR A 94 -30.22 -25.42 20.44
N VAL A 95 -30.33 -24.76 19.29
CA VAL A 95 -30.22 -23.30 19.18
C VAL A 95 -31.40 -22.78 18.36
N SER A 96 -32.14 -21.83 18.92
CA SER A 96 -33.25 -21.19 18.20
C SER A 96 -32.72 -20.12 17.26
N ILE A 97 -33.10 -20.19 15.99
CA ILE A 97 -32.77 -19.20 14.97
C ILE A 97 -33.93 -18.20 14.90
N PRO A 98 -33.73 -16.93 15.30
CA PRO A 98 -34.75 -15.91 15.13
C PRO A 98 -35.11 -15.76 13.64
N PRO A 99 -36.38 -15.49 13.29
CA PRO A 99 -36.79 -15.39 11.88
C PRO A 99 -36.02 -14.35 11.05
N THR A 100 -35.41 -13.38 11.72
CA THR A 100 -34.73 -12.21 11.13
C THR A 100 -33.21 -12.31 11.21
N ARG A 101 -32.64 -13.48 11.55
CA ARG A 101 -31.19 -13.70 11.58
C ARG A 101 -30.80 -14.74 10.56
N ASP A 102 -29.71 -14.46 9.87
CA ASP A 102 -29.08 -15.31 8.85
C ASP A 102 -27.67 -15.77 9.28
N ARG A 103 -27.34 -15.58 10.56
CA ARG A 103 -26.13 -16.08 11.22
C ARG A 103 -26.45 -16.54 12.64
N VAL A 104 -25.84 -17.65 13.04
CA VAL A 104 -25.85 -18.18 14.41
C VAL A 104 -24.42 -18.28 14.92
N ASP A 105 -24.14 -17.59 16.02
CA ASP A 105 -22.85 -17.64 16.70
C ASP A 105 -22.90 -18.67 17.82
N LEU A 106 -21.90 -19.56 17.85
CA LEU A 106 -21.76 -20.60 18.85
C LEU A 106 -20.37 -20.52 19.47
N VAL A 107 -20.30 -20.78 20.77
CA VAL A 107 -19.03 -20.98 21.47
C VAL A 107 -18.95 -22.45 21.84
N LEU A 108 -17.89 -23.11 21.38
CA LEU A 108 -17.55 -24.49 21.69
C LEU A 108 -16.46 -24.49 22.78
N THR A 109 -16.54 -25.43 23.72
CA THR A 109 -15.50 -25.61 24.76
C THR A 109 -14.92 -27.02 24.69
N GLY A 110 -13.59 -27.13 24.65
CA GLY A 110 -12.91 -28.42 24.65
C GLY A 110 -13.03 -29.12 26.01
N VAL A 111 -13.49 -30.37 26.04
CA VAL A 111 -13.71 -31.13 27.29
C VAL A 111 -12.69 -32.25 27.46
N ALA A 112 -12.44 -33.02 26.40
CA ALA A 112 -11.48 -34.11 26.41
C ALA A 112 -10.87 -34.29 25.02
N PRO A 113 -9.61 -34.77 24.92
CA PRO A 113 -8.97 -34.96 23.62
C PRO A 113 -9.75 -35.93 22.71
N GLY A 114 -9.86 -35.57 21.44
CA GLY A 114 -10.55 -36.38 20.43
C GLY A 114 -10.98 -35.56 19.23
N THR A 115 -11.33 -36.27 18.16
CA THR A 115 -11.92 -35.68 16.94
C THR A 115 -13.36 -36.16 16.83
N ILE A 116 -14.29 -35.22 16.66
CA ILE A 116 -15.71 -35.48 16.46
C ILE A 116 -16.25 -34.70 15.27
N THR A 117 -17.37 -35.16 14.71
CA THR A 117 -18.17 -34.38 13.77
C THR A 117 -19.33 -33.76 14.53
N LEU A 118 -19.46 -32.44 14.46
CA LEU A 118 -20.61 -31.70 14.95
C LEU A 118 -21.54 -31.42 13.76
N THR A 119 -22.69 -32.10 13.74
CA THR A 119 -23.70 -31.93 12.70
C THR A 119 -24.77 -30.95 13.17
N ALA A 120 -24.94 -29.85 12.44
CA ALA A 120 -26.07 -28.94 12.57
C ALA A 120 -27.18 -29.40 11.63
N THR A 121 -28.33 -29.77 12.18
CA THR A 121 -29.55 -30.08 11.42
C THR A 121 -30.59 -29.02 11.71
N ALA A 122 -31.04 -28.33 10.67
CA ALA A 122 -32.16 -27.41 10.76
C ALA A 122 -33.42 -28.05 10.15
N SER A 123 -34.51 -28.05 10.91
CA SER A 123 -35.78 -28.65 10.50
C SER A 123 -36.86 -27.59 10.42
N HIS A 124 -37.58 -27.54 9.30
CA HIS A 124 -38.68 -26.60 9.07
C HIS A 124 -40.06 -27.27 9.29
N GLU A 125 -41.09 -26.47 9.58
CA GLU A 125 -42.47 -26.96 9.79
C GLU A 125 -43.07 -27.64 8.53
N SER A 126 -42.55 -27.33 7.33
CA SER A 126 -42.92 -28.01 6.07
C SER A 126 -42.41 -29.45 5.96
N GLY A 127 -41.48 -29.87 6.84
CA GLY A 127 -40.81 -31.16 6.80
C GLY A 127 -39.48 -31.16 6.04
N ASP A 128 -39.03 -30.01 5.52
CA ASP A 128 -37.71 -29.87 4.89
C ASP A 128 -36.60 -29.81 5.96
N THR A 129 -35.47 -30.47 5.68
CA THR A 129 -34.28 -30.50 6.54
C THR A 129 -33.04 -30.09 5.77
N SER A 130 -32.16 -29.32 6.39
CA SER A 130 -30.83 -28.97 5.88
C SER A 130 -29.77 -29.31 6.93
N GLU A 131 -28.61 -29.77 6.47
CA GLU A 131 -27.54 -30.27 7.34
C GLU A 131 -26.18 -29.71 6.95
N ALA A 132 -25.37 -29.38 7.96
CA ALA A 132 -23.97 -29.01 7.79
C ALA A 132 -23.09 -29.69 8.84
N ALA A 133 -21.94 -30.21 8.42
CA ALA A 133 -21.00 -30.89 9.28
C ALA A 133 -19.75 -30.03 9.52
N LEU A 134 -19.31 -29.96 10.77
CA LEU A 134 -18.07 -29.33 11.21
C LEU A 134 -17.20 -30.38 11.89
N GLU A 135 -15.95 -30.53 11.46
CA GLU A 135 -14.97 -31.29 12.22
C GLU A 135 -14.52 -30.48 13.44
N VAL A 136 -14.57 -31.08 14.62
CA VAL A 136 -14.09 -30.47 15.87
C VAL A 136 -12.95 -31.34 16.42
N VAL A 137 -11.78 -30.73 16.58
CA VAL A 137 -10.60 -31.41 17.12
C VAL A 137 -10.21 -30.81 18.47
N VAL A 138 -10.23 -31.63 19.52
CA VAL A 138 -9.77 -31.24 20.86
C VAL A 138 -8.44 -31.93 21.13
N ILE A 139 -7.42 -31.13 21.48
CA ILE A 139 -6.08 -31.62 21.79
C ILE A 139 -5.75 -31.45 23.27
N ASP A 140 -4.83 -32.27 23.79
CA ASP A 140 -4.17 -31.98 25.06
C ASP A 140 -3.27 -30.74 24.90
N ASP A 141 -3.08 -30.00 25.99
CA ASP A 141 -2.12 -28.88 26.07
C ASP A 141 -0.66 -29.41 26.22
N ALA A 142 -0.27 -30.29 25.30
CA ALA A 142 1.09 -30.81 25.23
C ALA A 142 1.99 -29.83 24.48
N PRO A 143 3.32 -29.84 24.71
CA PRO A 143 4.27 -29.11 23.85
C PRO A 143 4.17 -29.56 22.40
N VAL A 144 4.67 -28.73 21.47
CA VAL A 144 4.87 -29.15 20.08
C VAL A 144 5.75 -30.40 20.07
N ALA A 145 5.43 -31.35 19.20
CA ALA A 145 6.21 -32.58 19.07
C ALA A 145 7.68 -32.25 18.77
N ALA A 146 8.60 -33.02 19.34
CA ALA A 146 10.02 -32.89 19.00
C ALA A 146 10.18 -33.01 17.49
N CYS A 147 10.93 -32.09 16.88
CA CYS A 147 11.08 -32.07 15.44
C CYS A 147 11.80 -33.35 14.96
N ASP A 148 11.17 -34.08 14.05
CA ASP A 148 11.79 -35.11 13.22
C ASP A 148 11.23 -35.11 11.79
N GLY A 149 12.01 -35.68 10.87
CA GLY A 149 11.74 -35.66 9.43
C GLY A 149 12.76 -34.79 8.69
N SER A 150 13.03 -35.16 7.44
CA SER A 150 13.84 -34.38 6.51
C SER A 150 13.55 -34.81 5.08
N ALA A 151 13.87 -33.95 4.13
CA ALA A 151 13.87 -34.26 2.70
C ALA A 151 15.01 -33.51 2.02
N SER A 152 15.60 -34.08 0.98
CA SER A 152 16.59 -33.39 0.14
C SER A 152 16.44 -33.84 -1.31
N GLY A 153 16.68 -32.92 -2.23
CA GLY A 153 16.56 -33.20 -3.65
C GLY A 153 16.67 -31.94 -4.49
N ASN A 154 16.88 -32.13 -5.78
CA ASN A 154 16.89 -31.04 -6.73
C ASN A 154 15.46 -30.53 -6.97
N VAL A 155 15.25 -29.23 -6.83
CA VAL A 155 13.99 -28.55 -7.16
C VAL A 155 14.24 -27.70 -8.40
N ALA A 156 13.50 -28.00 -9.46
CA ALA A 156 13.48 -27.27 -10.72
C ALA A 156 12.11 -26.59 -10.89
N PRO A 157 11.97 -25.61 -11.80
CA PRO A 157 10.66 -25.04 -12.14
C PRO A 157 9.60 -26.11 -12.43
N ALA A 158 8.37 -25.88 -11.96
CA ALA A 158 7.26 -26.85 -11.91
C ALA A 158 7.48 -28.09 -11.03
N GLY A 159 8.56 -28.11 -10.24
CA GLY A 159 8.91 -29.18 -9.30
C GLY A 159 8.74 -28.76 -7.84
N GLY A 160 8.87 -29.73 -6.94
CA GLY A 160 8.83 -29.49 -5.51
C GLY A 160 9.40 -30.67 -4.72
N LEU A 161 9.63 -30.42 -3.44
CA LEU A 161 10.16 -31.36 -2.46
C LEU A 161 9.25 -31.32 -1.23
N SER A 162 8.89 -32.50 -0.69
CA SER A 162 8.06 -32.64 0.49
C SER A 162 8.61 -33.67 1.47
N VAL A 163 8.31 -33.48 2.76
CA VAL A 163 8.61 -34.47 3.81
C VAL A 163 7.39 -35.36 4.02
N GLU A 164 7.59 -36.68 3.91
CA GLU A 164 6.49 -37.67 3.90
C GLU A 164 6.09 -38.18 5.31
N SER A 165 6.95 -38.03 6.31
CA SER A 165 6.73 -38.61 7.65
C SER A 165 7.50 -37.87 8.73
N GLY A 166 7.09 -38.07 9.99
CA GLY A 166 7.63 -37.36 11.16
C GLY A 166 6.79 -36.13 11.50
N ALA A 167 7.27 -35.33 12.46
CA ALA A 167 6.68 -34.06 12.85
C ALA A 167 6.71 -33.04 11.70
N LEU A 168 7.66 -33.19 10.78
CA LEU A 168 7.72 -32.40 9.55
C LEU A 168 6.83 -32.91 8.40
N ALA A 169 6.01 -33.96 8.60
CA ALA A 169 5.15 -34.46 7.53
C ALA A 169 4.28 -33.34 6.92
N GLY A 170 4.35 -33.19 5.60
CA GLY A 170 3.67 -32.12 4.86
C GLY A 170 4.50 -30.83 4.67
N ALA A 171 5.64 -30.68 5.35
CA ALA A 171 6.58 -29.60 5.05
C ALA A 171 7.06 -29.69 3.60
N ALA A 172 7.07 -28.58 2.87
CA ALA A 172 7.37 -28.58 1.45
C ALA A 172 7.98 -27.26 0.94
N ILE A 173 8.71 -27.35 -0.17
CA ILE A 173 9.20 -26.23 -0.97
C ILE A 173 8.90 -26.55 -2.44
N ALA A 174 8.38 -25.59 -3.20
CA ALA A 174 8.12 -25.77 -4.62
C ALA A 174 8.54 -24.56 -5.45
N LEU A 175 8.90 -24.80 -6.71
CA LEU A 175 9.12 -23.76 -7.70
C LEU A 175 7.96 -23.76 -8.70
N PRO A 176 7.28 -22.61 -8.89
CA PRO A 176 6.24 -22.52 -9.91
C PRO A 176 6.81 -22.74 -11.31
N GLU A 177 5.97 -23.12 -12.27
CA GLU A 177 6.39 -23.30 -13.67
C GLU A 177 7.01 -22.02 -14.25
N GLY A 178 6.45 -20.87 -13.89
CA GLY A 178 6.97 -19.57 -14.32
C GLY A 178 8.35 -19.20 -13.74
N ALA A 179 8.92 -20.01 -12.84
CA ALA A 179 10.32 -19.84 -12.45
C ALA A 179 11.31 -20.18 -13.59
N ALA A 180 10.85 -20.80 -14.69
CA ALA A 180 11.67 -21.10 -15.87
C ALA A 180 11.79 -19.95 -16.89
N ARG A 181 11.25 -18.77 -16.57
CA ARG A 181 11.25 -17.60 -17.47
C ARG A 181 12.66 -17.08 -17.70
N ASP A 182 12.88 -16.38 -18.81
CA ASP A 182 14.17 -15.75 -19.15
C ASP A 182 14.17 -14.25 -18.78
N ASP A 183 13.64 -13.93 -17.59
CA ASP A 183 13.55 -12.56 -17.06
C ASP A 183 13.96 -12.53 -15.58
N ARG A 184 13.77 -11.37 -14.93
CA ARG A 184 14.13 -11.18 -13.52
C ARG A 184 13.48 -12.18 -12.54
N TYR A 185 12.38 -12.82 -12.92
CA TYR A 185 11.68 -13.81 -12.09
C TYR A 185 12.15 -15.25 -12.36
N HIS A 186 13.25 -15.43 -13.10
CA HIS A 186 13.92 -16.72 -13.24
C HIS A 186 14.47 -17.23 -11.91
N VAL A 187 14.36 -18.53 -11.68
CA VAL A 187 15.09 -19.22 -10.59
C VAL A 187 15.70 -20.50 -11.16
N ASP A 188 17.03 -20.57 -11.12
CA ASP A 188 17.75 -21.78 -11.52
C ASP A 188 17.40 -22.96 -10.62
N PRO A 189 17.36 -24.20 -11.16
CA PRO A 189 17.23 -25.39 -10.34
C PRO A 189 18.33 -25.46 -9.27
N PHE A 190 17.96 -25.78 -8.04
CA PHE A 190 18.89 -25.89 -6.93
C PHE A 190 18.64 -27.14 -6.09
N ASP A 191 19.68 -27.57 -5.37
CA ASP A 191 19.57 -28.68 -4.44
C ASP A 191 18.96 -28.17 -3.13
N ALA A 192 17.67 -28.43 -2.95
CA ALA A 192 16.91 -28.04 -1.78
C ALA A 192 17.04 -29.07 -0.66
N ALA A 193 16.93 -28.59 0.57
CA ALA A 193 16.78 -29.42 1.76
C ALA A 193 15.64 -28.89 2.63
N ILE A 194 14.94 -29.78 3.31
CA ILE A 194 13.98 -29.48 4.36
C ILE A 194 14.45 -30.24 5.58
N ASP A 195 14.86 -29.52 6.62
CA ASP A 195 15.44 -30.10 7.82
C ASP A 195 14.77 -29.58 9.09
N CYS A 196 14.84 -30.39 10.13
CA CYS A 196 14.43 -29.99 11.46
C CYS A 196 15.36 -28.94 12.06
N ALA A 197 14.76 -27.96 12.72
CA ALA A 197 15.49 -26.94 13.46
C ALA A 197 15.12 -26.93 14.96
N GLU A 198 15.97 -26.27 15.75
CA GLU A 198 15.66 -25.95 17.14
C GLU A 198 14.48 -24.97 17.21
N ASP A 199 13.72 -25.05 18.30
CA ASP A 199 12.59 -24.15 18.57
C ASP A 199 13.08 -22.69 18.65
N MET A 200 12.41 -21.81 17.92
CA MET A 200 12.73 -20.38 17.80
C MET A 200 11.58 -19.51 18.35
N THR A 201 10.66 -20.09 19.11
CA THR A 201 9.50 -19.38 19.66
C THR A 201 9.96 -18.22 20.57
N PRO A 202 9.61 -16.97 20.25
CA PRO A 202 9.97 -15.82 21.07
C PRO A 202 9.26 -15.83 22.43
N ALA A 203 9.79 -15.07 23.40
CA ALA A 203 9.12 -14.89 24.68
C ALA A 203 7.72 -14.25 24.51
N GLY A 204 6.72 -14.81 25.20
CA GLY A 204 5.32 -14.36 25.08
C GLY A 204 4.56 -14.96 23.89
N TYR A 205 5.12 -15.96 23.21
CA TYR A 205 4.49 -16.67 22.10
C TYR A 205 4.38 -18.17 22.38
N LEU A 206 3.39 -18.79 21.74
CA LEU A 206 3.21 -20.24 21.66
C LEU A 206 3.55 -20.73 20.25
N ALA A 207 4.34 -21.80 20.17
CA ALA A 207 4.56 -22.53 18.94
C ALA A 207 3.26 -23.21 18.47
N LEU A 208 2.94 -23.07 17.19
CA LEU A 208 1.84 -23.78 16.53
C LEU A 208 2.32 -25.01 15.76
N GLY A 209 3.62 -25.13 15.52
CA GLY A 209 4.26 -26.24 14.81
C GLY A 209 5.78 -26.26 15.04
N PRO A 210 6.48 -27.30 14.55
CA PRO A 210 7.94 -27.38 14.65
C PRO A 210 8.62 -26.32 13.76
N ALA A 211 9.85 -25.94 14.12
CA ALA A 211 10.68 -25.10 13.28
C ALA A 211 11.26 -25.89 12.09
N VAL A 212 11.20 -25.31 10.90
CA VAL A 212 11.57 -25.95 9.62
C VAL A 212 12.64 -25.11 8.92
N THR A 213 13.80 -25.69 8.65
CA THR A 213 14.85 -25.06 7.83
C THR A 213 14.68 -25.46 6.37
N PHE A 214 14.58 -24.47 5.49
CA PHE A 214 14.65 -24.64 4.03
C PHE A 214 16.06 -24.26 3.54
N GLY A 215 16.74 -25.21 2.90
CA GLY A 215 18.07 -25.04 2.32
C GLY A 215 18.03 -24.80 0.80
N PRO A 216 19.03 -24.11 0.23
CA PRO A 216 20.16 -23.45 0.90
C PRO A 216 19.72 -22.23 1.71
N ALA A 217 20.04 -22.18 3.00
CA ALA A 217 19.44 -21.22 3.93
C ALA A 217 19.76 -19.74 3.62
N HIS A 218 20.83 -19.49 2.87
CA HIS A 218 21.25 -18.15 2.44
C HIS A 218 20.58 -17.67 1.15
N ALA A 219 19.77 -18.50 0.49
CA ALA A 219 19.21 -18.13 -0.81
C ALA A 219 18.23 -16.94 -0.67
N ILE A 220 18.49 -15.89 -1.46
CA ILE A 220 17.62 -14.75 -1.69
C ILE A 220 17.21 -14.80 -3.17
N LEU A 221 15.91 -14.83 -3.44
CA LEU A 221 15.34 -15.01 -4.77
C LEU A 221 14.69 -13.70 -5.24
N ASN A 222 14.70 -13.45 -6.54
CA ASN A 222 14.03 -12.30 -7.16
C ASN A 222 12.52 -12.48 -7.32
N ARG A 223 11.97 -13.54 -6.72
CA ARG A 223 10.53 -13.84 -6.67
C ARG A 223 10.23 -14.56 -5.38
N GLU A 224 8.97 -14.48 -4.96
CA GLU A 224 8.49 -15.33 -3.88
C GLU A 224 8.12 -16.72 -4.41
N ILE A 225 8.38 -17.74 -3.59
CA ILE A 225 8.08 -19.14 -3.87
C ILE A 225 7.31 -19.75 -2.71
N PRO A 226 6.44 -20.76 -2.95
CA PRO A 226 5.67 -21.40 -1.89
C PRO A 226 6.56 -22.25 -0.98
N LEU A 227 6.48 -21.95 0.32
CA LEU A 227 7.01 -22.73 1.44
C LEU A 227 5.85 -23.24 2.28
N THR A 228 5.92 -24.49 2.73
CA THR A 228 4.88 -25.12 3.55
C THR A 228 5.50 -25.62 4.85
N ILE A 229 4.92 -25.21 5.98
CA ILE A 229 5.30 -25.70 7.33
C ILE A 229 4.10 -26.40 8.01
N PRO A 230 4.34 -27.44 8.84
CA PRO A 230 3.28 -28.06 9.61
C PRO A 230 2.72 -27.09 10.67
N VAL A 231 1.41 -27.14 10.89
CA VAL A 231 0.73 -26.30 11.88
C VAL A 231 -0.41 -27.06 12.55
N THR A 232 -0.62 -26.79 13.84
CA THR A 232 -1.75 -27.28 14.63
C THR A 232 -2.56 -26.08 15.14
N SER A 233 -3.54 -25.62 14.36
CA SER A 233 -4.37 -24.47 14.73
C SER A 233 -5.26 -24.71 15.96
N ALA A 234 -5.44 -25.97 16.38
CA ALA A 234 -6.07 -26.31 17.65
C ALA A 234 -5.31 -25.76 18.88
N ARG A 235 -4.02 -25.42 18.73
CA ARG A 235 -3.19 -24.82 19.79
C ARG A 235 -3.41 -23.32 20.01
N LEU A 236 -4.17 -22.64 19.13
CA LEU A 236 -4.45 -21.22 19.30
C LEU A 236 -5.03 -20.92 20.72
N PRO A 237 -4.83 -19.74 21.32
CA PRO A 237 -5.48 -19.41 22.59
C PRO A 237 -6.99 -19.19 22.41
N SER A 238 -7.78 -19.22 23.50
CA SER A 238 -9.24 -19.02 23.46
C SER A 238 -9.63 -17.74 22.73
N GLY A 239 -10.52 -17.85 21.74
CA GLY A 239 -10.95 -16.73 20.91
C GLY A 239 -10.03 -16.36 19.73
N ALA A 240 -8.81 -16.89 19.63
CA ALA A 240 -7.92 -16.58 18.50
C ALA A 240 -8.37 -17.29 17.20
N GLY A 241 -8.42 -16.52 16.12
CA GLY A 241 -8.61 -16.96 14.74
C GLY A 241 -7.29 -17.16 13.96
N LEU A 242 -7.40 -17.53 12.68
CA LEU A 242 -6.25 -17.71 11.79
C LEU A 242 -5.53 -16.38 11.52
N GLY A 243 -6.22 -15.25 11.71
CA GLY A 243 -5.67 -13.90 11.71
C GLY A 243 -4.55 -13.63 12.71
N HIS A 244 -4.47 -14.42 13.79
CA HIS A 244 -3.45 -14.24 14.85
C HIS A 244 -2.22 -15.13 14.67
N VAL A 245 -2.21 -15.97 13.62
CA VAL A 245 -1.03 -16.77 13.28
C VAL A 245 0.03 -15.82 12.71
N GLU A 246 1.19 -15.80 13.35
CA GLU A 246 2.39 -15.09 12.93
C GLU A 246 3.48 -16.11 12.59
N VAL A 247 4.52 -15.69 11.87
CA VAL A 247 5.65 -16.55 11.51
C VAL A 247 6.94 -15.88 11.95
N VAL A 248 7.78 -16.65 12.63
CA VAL A 248 9.15 -16.24 12.91
C VAL A 248 10.08 -16.82 11.87
N TRP A 249 11.08 -16.03 11.50
CA TRP A 249 12.14 -16.39 10.58
C TRP A 249 13.51 -16.14 11.21
N ARG A 250 14.46 -17.01 10.90
CA ARG A 250 15.88 -16.81 11.21
C ARG A 250 16.73 -17.16 9.99
N GLY A 251 17.48 -16.17 9.52
CA GLY A 251 18.47 -16.33 8.45
C GLY A 251 19.69 -17.13 8.89
N PRO A 252 20.60 -17.46 7.96
CA PRO A 252 21.91 -18.00 8.32
C PRO A 252 22.70 -16.95 9.10
N HIS A 253 23.56 -17.36 10.03
CA HIS A 253 24.46 -16.50 10.81
C HIS A 253 23.80 -15.48 11.77
N MET A 254 22.48 -15.36 11.76
CA MET A 254 21.71 -14.55 12.71
C MET A 254 21.52 -15.27 14.06
N GLU A 255 21.73 -14.57 15.17
CA GLU A 255 21.45 -15.10 16.51
C GLU A 255 19.94 -15.10 16.82
N GLU A 256 19.27 -13.98 16.55
CA GLU A 256 17.87 -13.77 16.93
C GLU A 256 16.89 -14.08 15.78
N ALA A 257 15.78 -14.74 16.12
CA ALA A 257 14.67 -14.92 15.19
C ALA A 257 13.76 -13.68 15.21
N ARG A 258 13.24 -13.31 14.05
CA ARG A 258 12.40 -12.12 13.84
C ARG A 258 11.00 -12.54 13.42
N LEU A 259 9.98 -11.82 13.88
CA LEU A 259 8.64 -11.92 13.29
C LEU A 259 8.69 -11.32 11.90
N VAL A 260 8.15 -12.03 10.91
CA VAL A 260 8.11 -11.58 9.53
C VAL A 260 6.70 -11.66 8.99
N GLY A 261 6.30 -10.65 8.23
CA GLY A 261 5.08 -10.74 7.43
C GLY A 261 5.22 -11.86 6.41
N ILE A 262 4.13 -12.57 6.12
CA ILE A 262 4.09 -13.64 5.12
C ILE A 262 3.15 -13.27 3.98
N ALA A 263 3.43 -13.81 2.80
CA ALA A 263 2.60 -13.60 1.62
C ALA A 263 1.66 -14.78 1.36
N SER A 264 0.43 -14.46 0.96
CA SER A 264 -0.57 -15.42 0.46
C SER A 264 -0.75 -16.65 1.38
N PRO A 265 -1.00 -16.48 2.70
CA PRO A 265 -1.09 -17.59 3.64
C PRO A 265 -2.27 -18.52 3.28
N ARG A 266 -2.03 -19.83 3.22
CA ARG A 266 -3.02 -20.87 2.92
C ARG A 266 -2.99 -21.93 4.00
N PHE A 267 -4.11 -22.10 4.69
CA PHE A 267 -4.26 -23.13 5.73
C PHE A 267 -4.95 -24.36 5.15
N GLN A 268 -4.34 -25.53 5.31
CA GLN A 268 -4.86 -26.80 4.79
C GLN A 268 -4.82 -27.90 5.85
N GLY A 269 -5.69 -28.91 5.70
CA GLY A 269 -5.78 -30.02 6.64
C GLY A 269 -6.75 -29.76 7.80
N SER A 270 -6.64 -30.59 8.85
CA SER A 270 -7.48 -30.49 10.05
C SER A 270 -6.87 -29.55 11.08
N ALA A 271 -7.67 -29.03 12.01
CA ALA A 271 -7.14 -28.18 13.08
C ALA A 271 -6.14 -28.89 14.01
N GLY A 272 -6.20 -30.23 14.12
CA GLY A 272 -5.26 -31.04 14.89
C GLY A 272 -3.97 -31.41 14.16
N GLY A 273 -3.95 -31.28 12.83
CA GLY A 273 -2.84 -31.66 11.98
C GLY A 273 -3.09 -31.10 10.58
N GLY A 274 -2.43 -29.98 10.29
CA GLY A 274 -2.54 -29.26 9.04
C GLY A 274 -1.21 -28.64 8.64
N THR A 275 -1.27 -27.82 7.59
CA THR A 275 -0.12 -27.11 7.04
C THR A 275 -0.46 -25.66 6.76
N LEU A 276 0.52 -24.79 6.95
CA LEU A 276 0.50 -23.41 6.50
C LEU A 276 1.43 -23.29 5.30
N THR A 277 0.88 -23.02 4.12
CA THR A 277 1.65 -22.64 2.94
C THR A 277 1.65 -21.12 2.81
N PHE A 278 2.80 -20.53 2.51
CA PHE A 278 2.98 -19.10 2.31
C PHE A 278 4.10 -18.86 1.31
N GLU A 279 4.16 -17.68 0.73
CA GLU A 279 5.13 -17.32 -0.31
C GLU A 279 6.22 -16.42 0.28
N MET A 280 7.50 -16.75 0.02
CA MET A 280 8.66 -15.98 0.50
C MET A 280 9.78 -15.93 -0.54
N ALA A 281 10.54 -14.82 -0.53
CA ALA A 281 11.69 -14.62 -1.41
C ALA A 281 13.03 -15.04 -0.77
N ARG A 282 13.08 -15.19 0.56
CA ARG A 282 14.27 -15.69 1.27
C ARG A 282 14.03 -17.12 1.74
N LEU A 283 15.07 -17.95 1.78
CA LEU A 283 15.06 -19.22 2.50
C LEU A 283 15.59 -19.03 3.93
N GLY A 284 15.70 -20.10 4.70
CA GLY A 284 16.09 -20.05 6.11
C GLY A 284 15.18 -20.90 6.99
N THR A 285 15.15 -20.59 8.28
CA THR A 285 14.33 -21.34 9.25
C THR A 285 13.04 -20.60 9.55
N TYR A 286 11.90 -21.29 9.51
CA TYR A 286 10.57 -20.73 9.77
C TYR A 286 9.83 -21.52 10.85
N GLN A 287 9.03 -20.83 11.65
CA GLN A 287 8.13 -21.45 12.62
C GLN A 287 6.84 -20.64 12.78
N ALA A 288 5.69 -21.31 12.76
CA ALA A 288 4.40 -20.67 13.03
C ALA A 288 4.21 -20.49 14.54
N VAL A 289 3.83 -19.28 14.94
CA VAL A 289 3.61 -18.89 16.34
C VAL A 289 2.32 -18.09 16.50
N VAL A 290 1.91 -17.89 17.74
CA VAL A 290 0.82 -17.00 18.14
C VAL A 290 1.17 -16.38 19.49
N ARG A 291 0.77 -15.13 19.74
CA ARG A 291 0.97 -14.51 21.06
C ARG A 291 0.17 -15.25 22.13
N GLU A 292 0.76 -15.44 23.30
CA GLU A 292 0.12 -16.10 24.45
C GLU A 292 -1.11 -15.35 24.96
N ASP A 293 -1.11 -14.03 24.84
CA ASP A 293 -2.16 -13.13 25.30
C ASP A 293 -3.17 -12.74 24.22
N ALA A 294 -2.97 -13.17 22.96
CA ALA A 294 -3.91 -12.92 21.88
C ALA A 294 -5.03 -13.96 21.83
N PRO A 295 -6.29 -13.54 21.60
CA PRO A 295 -6.67 -12.18 21.35
C PRO A 295 -6.90 -11.41 22.67
N THR A 296 -6.62 -10.13 22.63
CA THR A 296 -6.94 -9.20 23.71
C THR A 296 -8.36 -8.68 23.54
N ARG A 297 -9.01 -8.36 24.66
CA ARG A 297 -10.32 -7.69 24.67
C ARG A 297 -10.16 -6.29 25.22
N ARG A 298 -10.68 -5.31 24.49
CA ARG A 298 -10.76 -3.91 24.95
C ARG A 298 -11.99 -3.24 24.38
N ASP A 299 -12.36 -2.12 24.98
CA ASP A 299 -13.31 -1.22 24.33
C ASP A 299 -12.53 -0.33 23.36
N ARG A 300 -13.03 -0.21 22.13
CA ARG A 300 -12.56 0.72 21.10
C ARG A 300 -13.68 1.68 20.76
N GLU A 301 -13.38 2.97 20.74
CA GLU A 301 -14.29 3.97 20.18
C GLU A 301 -14.15 3.96 18.65
N PHE A 302 -15.27 3.76 17.96
CA PHE A 302 -15.31 3.83 16.49
C PHE A 302 -15.93 5.15 16.08
N VAL A 303 -15.29 5.86 15.15
CA VAL A 303 -15.79 7.13 14.60
C VAL A 303 -16.63 6.96 13.33
N PHE A 304 -16.70 5.74 12.80
CA PHE A 304 -17.44 5.31 11.61
C PHE A 304 -17.07 6.09 10.34
N ARG A 305 -15.78 6.40 10.19
CA ARG A 305 -15.23 7.05 9.00
C ARG A 305 -14.06 6.29 8.44
N GLY A 306 -14.08 6.08 7.12
CA GLY A 306 -13.00 5.47 6.37
C GLY A 306 -12.54 6.41 5.27
N ILE A 307 -11.26 6.29 4.89
CA ILE A 307 -10.69 7.03 3.76
C ILE A 307 -9.93 6.08 2.84
N LEU A 308 -10.14 6.22 1.53
CA LEU A 308 -9.38 5.49 0.53
C LEU A 308 -9.12 6.34 -0.71
N GLY A 309 -8.18 5.91 -1.55
CA GLY A 309 -8.01 6.53 -2.85
C GLY A 309 -7.02 5.81 -3.74
N PHE A 310 -7.10 6.12 -5.03
CA PHE A 310 -6.19 5.57 -6.04
C PHE A 310 -5.13 6.60 -6.44
N SER A 311 -3.89 6.15 -6.67
CA SER A 311 -2.86 6.99 -7.30
C SER A 311 -2.58 8.23 -6.43
N MET A 312 -2.74 9.44 -6.97
CA MET A 312 -2.71 10.69 -6.18
C MET A 312 -3.64 10.64 -4.94
N GLY A 313 -4.82 10.03 -5.09
CA GLY A 313 -5.77 9.83 -3.99
C GLY A 313 -5.29 8.82 -2.96
N GLY A 314 -4.47 7.84 -3.34
CA GLY A 314 -3.90 6.88 -2.39
C GLY A 314 -2.84 7.54 -1.50
N SER A 315 -1.98 8.39 -2.07
CA SER A 315 -1.10 9.28 -1.30
C SER A 315 -1.91 10.17 -0.34
N GLY A 316 -2.97 10.82 -0.85
CA GLY A 316 -3.87 11.65 -0.04
C GLY A 316 -4.52 10.87 1.11
N SER A 317 -5.01 9.67 0.85
CA SER A 317 -5.71 8.86 1.86
C SER A 317 -4.77 8.38 2.96
N GLY A 318 -3.57 7.92 2.62
CA GLY A 318 -2.55 7.53 3.59
C GLY A 318 -2.13 8.70 4.48
N ARG A 319 -1.79 9.83 3.86
CA ARG A 319 -1.31 11.03 4.56
C ARG A 319 -2.37 11.68 5.43
N ILE A 320 -3.57 11.91 4.90
CA ILE A 320 -4.65 12.55 5.67
C ILE A 320 -5.20 11.58 6.72
N GLY A 321 -5.38 10.30 6.36
CA GLY A 321 -5.89 9.28 7.27
C GLY A 321 -4.99 9.09 8.49
N LEU A 322 -3.70 8.88 8.26
CA LEU A 322 -2.74 8.63 9.35
C LEU A 322 -2.26 9.91 10.03
N GLY A 323 -2.34 11.06 9.35
CA GLY A 323 -2.03 12.36 9.94
C GLY A 323 -3.16 12.93 10.82
N ASN A 324 -4.37 12.36 10.75
CA ASN A 324 -5.53 12.73 11.57
C ASN A 324 -6.23 11.45 12.07
N PRO A 325 -5.52 10.56 12.79
CA PRO A 325 -6.00 9.21 13.10
C PRO A 325 -7.26 9.21 13.96
N GLU A 326 -7.51 10.26 14.74
CA GLU A 326 -8.74 10.45 15.53
C GLU A 326 -10.00 10.61 14.67
N LEU A 327 -9.86 10.88 13.37
CA LEU A 327 -10.97 11.08 12.46
C LEU A 327 -11.33 9.84 11.64
N PHE A 328 -10.52 8.77 11.67
CA PHE A 328 -10.69 7.60 10.83
C PHE A 328 -10.44 6.28 11.57
N ASP A 329 -11.32 5.31 11.37
CA ASP A 329 -11.09 3.94 11.87
C ASP A 329 -10.24 3.11 10.89
N PHE A 330 -10.17 3.54 9.62
CA PHE A 330 -9.61 2.79 8.52
C PHE A 330 -9.03 3.68 7.41
N VAL A 331 -7.85 3.31 6.92
CA VAL A 331 -7.13 4.00 5.84
C VAL A 331 -6.74 3.00 4.74
N ALA A 332 -7.18 3.24 3.50
CA ALA A 332 -6.85 2.40 2.35
C ALA A 332 -6.09 3.18 1.26
N PRO A 333 -4.75 3.28 1.36
CA PRO A 333 -3.94 3.84 0.29
C PRO A 333 -3.77 2.82 -0.84
N LEU A 334 -4.56 2.96 -1.90
CA LEU A 334 -4.57 2.03 -3.04
C LEU A 334 -3.62 2.53 -4.15
N GLY A 335 -2.33 2.24 -3.98
CA GLY A 335 -1.23 2.78 -4.79
C GLY A 335 -1.01 4.29 -4.55
N GLY A 336 0.01 4.86 -5.18
CA GLY A 336 0.41 6.26 -5.00
C GLY A 336 1.71 6.43 -4.22
N PRO A 337 2.24 7.66 -4.14
CA PRO A 337 3.41 7.93 -3.33
C PRO A 337 3.06 7.93 -1.84
N THR A 338 3.25 6.77 -1.19
CA THR A 338 2.97 6.52 0.24
C THR A 338 4.22 6.46 1.14
N ASP A 339 5.42 6.49 0.55
CA ASP A 339 6.69 6.56 1.25
C ASP A 339 7.66 7.49 0.50
N TRP A 340 7.79 8.72 0.96
CA TRP A 340 8.65 9.71 0.29
C TRP A 340 10.13 9.51 0.55
N THR A 341 10.52 8.79 1.61
CA THR A 341 11.94 8.45 1.84
C THR A 341 12.47 7.60 0.69
N PHE A 342 11.79 6.49 0.40
CA PHE A 342 12.15 5.64 -0.75
C PHE A 342 11.98 6.39 -2.08
N MET A 343 10.86 7.09 -2.29
CA MET A 343 10.59 7.72 -3.59
C MET A 343 11.55 8.86 -3.92
N LEU A 344 11.97 9.67 -2.94
CA LEU A 344 12.95 10.71 -3.19
C LEU A 344 14.31 10.12 -3.56
N GLU A 345 14.71 9.00 -2.93
CA GLU A 345 15.92 8.29 -3.31
C GLU A 345 15.80 7.65 -4.70
N HIS A 346 14.65 7.03 -5.00
CA HIS A 346 14.37 6.46 -6.31
C HIS A 346 14.36 7.53 -7.41
N ILE A 347 13.86 8.73 -7.12
CA ILE A 347 13.92 9.87 -8.04
C ILE A 347 15.38 10.28 -8.25
N ARG A 348 16.14 10.48 -7.16
CA ARG A 348 17.56 10.88 -7.18
C ARG A 348 18.41 9.93 -8.02
N ASN A 349 18.27 8.63 -7.82
CA ASN A 349 19.14 7.62 -8.43
C ASN A 349 18.70 7.24 -9.86
N TYR A 350 17.40 7.33 -10.17
CA TYR A 350 16.87 6.83 -11.43
C TYR A 350 16.16 7.91 -12.25
N HIS A 351 15.18 8.62 -11.70
CA HIS A 351 14.43 9.60 -12.51
C HIS A 351 15.27 10.79 -12.96
N VAL A 352 16.23 11.24 -12.16
CA VAL A 352 17.22 12.28 -12.50
C VAL A 352 18.66 11.75 -12.61
N GLY A 353 18.85 10.43 -12.60
CA GLY A 353 20.16 9.77 -12.62
C GLY A 353 20.53 9.09 -13.94
N GLY A 354 21.63 8.33 -13.90
CA GLY A 354 22.18 7.53 -15.02
C GLY A 354 23.24 8.23 -15.88
N PHE A 355 23.70 9.42 -15.47
CA PHE A 355 24.69 10.23 -16.17
C PHE A 355 26.13 9.89 -15.76
N CYS A 356 27.10 10.40 -16.52
CA CYS A 356 28.49 10.35 -16.08
C CYS A 356 28.77 11.42 -15.03
N THR A 357 29.56 11.03 -14.02
CA THR A 357 30.27 12.00 -13.16
C THR A 357 31.22 12.86 -14.00
N GLU A 358 31.63 14.02 -13.48
CA GLU A 358 32.67 14.83 -14.12
C GLU A 358 33.99 14.06 -14.27
N THR A 359 34.34 13.22 -13.28
CA THR A 359 35.54 12.37 -13.36
C THR A 359 35.44 11.36 -14.52
N GLU A 360 34.30 10.68 -14.67
CA GLU A 360 34.07 9.75 -15.78
C GLU A 360 34.06 10.48 -17.12
N ARG A 361 33.47 11.67 -17.18
CA ARG A 361 33.42 12.52 -18.38
C ARG A 361 34.81 12.93 -18.84
N GLN A 362 35.73 13.23 -17.92
CA GLN A 362 37.13 13.53 -18.25
C GLN A 362 37.87 12.31 -18.81
N LEU A 363 37.47 11.09 -18.42
CA LEU A 363 38.06 9.84 -18.88
C LEU A 363 37.49 9.37 -20.22
N ASP A 364 36.18 9.49 -20.43
CA ASP A 364 35.47 9.08 -21.65
C ASP A 364 34.41 10.11 -22.10
N PRO A 365 34.84 11.26 -22.65
CA PRO A 365 33.91 12.30 -23.09
C PRO A 365 32.94 11.81 -24.18
N GLU A 366 33.41 10.97 -25.11
CA GLU A 366 32.60 10.46 -26.22
C GLU A 366 31.53 9.48 -25.72
N GLY A 367 31.88 8.55 -24.83
CA GLY A 367 30.93 7.63 -24.21
C GLY A 367 29.90 8.34 -23.32
N CYS A 368 30.31 9.39 -22.61
CA CYS A 368 29.39 10.18 -21.79
C CYS A 368 28.41 11.03 -22.62
N ALA A 369 28.82 11.53 -23.78
CA ALA A 369 27.96 12.25 -24.70
C ALA A 369 26.89 11.37 -25.40
N MET A 370 26.96 10.05 -25.25
CA MET A 370 25.98 9.13 -25.85
C MET A 370 24.63 9.09 -25.12
N GLY A 371 24.53 9.68 -23.93
CA GLY A 371 23.30 9.68 -23.12
C GLY A 371 23.47 9.07 -21.74
N ALA A 372 22.39 9.03 -20.98
CA ALA A 372 22.27 8.33 -19.70
C ALA A 372 22.17 6.80 -19.89
N SER A 373 22.44 6.01 -18.84
CA SER A 373 22.44 4.55 -18.92
C SER A 373 22.12 3.88 -17.58
N LEU A 374 21.42 2.76 -17.63
CA LEU A 374 21.21 1.86 -16.47
C LEU A 374 22.52 1.32 -15.89
N ALA A 375 23.61 1.26 -16.66
CA ALA A 375 24.90 0.84 -16.14
C ALA A 375 25.52 1.84 -15.13
N ARG A 376 24.95 3.04 -15.05
CA ARG A 376 25.33 4.13 -14.13
C ARG A 376 24.22 4.45 -13.12
N THR A 377 23.29 3.52 -12.91
CA THR A 377 22.33 3.58 -11.81
C THR A 377 22.66 2.47 -10.81
N PRO A 378 22.32 2.62 -9.52
CA PRO A 378 22.43 1.55 -8.55
C PRO A 378 21.66 0.29 -8.99
N PRO A 379 22.04 -0.91 -8.50
CA PRO A 379 21.21 -2.09 -8.66
C PRO A 379 19.89 -1.93 -7.90
N VAL A 380 18.83 -2.59 -8.37
CA VAL A 380 17.57 -2.68 -7.62
C VAL A 380 17.69 -3.71 -6.51
N GLU A 381 17.08 -3.43 -5.37
CA GLU A 381 17.22 -4.24 -4.16
C GLU A 381 15.90 -4.91 -3.77
N HIS A 382 14.76 -4.38 -4.25
CA HIS A 382 13.45 -4.91 -3.90
C HIS A 382 12.80 -5.74 -5.00
N ILE A 383 12.04 -6.76 -4.56
CA ILE A 383 11.14 -7.48 -5.45
C ILE A 383 10.17 -6.50 -6.13
N HIS A 384 9.93 -6.70 -7.42
CA HIS A 384 9.09 -5.86 -8.27
C HIS A 384 9.58 -4.43 -8.54
N GLU A 385 10.77 -4.02 -8.05
CA GLU A 385 11.34 -2.70 -8.34
C GLU A 385 11.91 -2.61 -9.76
N HIS A 386 11.53 -1.59 -10.51
CA HIS A 386 11.98 -1.37 -11.89
C HIS A 386 13.05 -0.28 -11.98
N PRO A 387 14.23 -0.57 -12.57
CA PRO A 387 15.27 0.43 -12.79
C PRO A 387 14.96 1.28 -14.03
N GLN A 388 15.44 2.53 -14.04
CA GLN A 388 15.27 3.48 -15.14
C GLN A 388 16.38 4.55 -15.12
N HIS A 389 16.45 5.42 -16.13
CA HIS A 389 17.33 6.59 -16.09
C HIS A 389 16.64 7.82 -16.69
N PHE A 390 17.18 9.02 -16.49
CA PHE A 390 16.49 10.27 -16.89
C PHE A 390 16.05 10.29 -18.38
N GLU A 391 16.90 9.80 -19.27
CA GLU A 391 16.61 9.75 -20.72
C GLU A 391 15.73 8.58 -21.16
N HIS A 392 15.44 7.63 -20.27
CA HIS A 392 14.53 6.52 -20.52
C HIS A 392 13.83 6.10 -19.22
N TRP A 393 12.66 6.71 -18.99
CA TRP A 393 11.80 6.31 -17.88
C TRP A 393 11.05 5.02 -18.21
N TRP A 394 10.94 4.15 -17.21
CA TRP A 394 10.49 2.79 -17.42
C TRP A 394 9.00 2.72 -17.79
N TYR A 395 8.71 1.91 -18.80
CA TYR A 395 7.35 1.55 -19.22
C TYR A 395 7.31 0.07 -19.59
N GLU A 396 6.47 -0.70 -18.90
CA GLU A 396 6.16 -2.06 -19.34
C GLU A 396 5.16 -2.05 -20.51
N ASP A 397 5.64 -2.54 -21.66
CA ASP A 397 4.95 -2.90 -22.90
C ASP A 397 3.99 -1.88 -23.58
N GLY A 398 4.35 -1.46 -24.80
CA GLY A 398 3.48 -1.54 -26.00
C GLY A 398 2.17 -0.73 -26.10
N PHE A 399 1.90 0.17 -25.15
CA PHE A 399 0.72 1.04 -25.02
C PHE A 399 -0.56 0.37 -24.46
N GLU A 400 -1.21 1.08 -23.54
CA GLU A 400 -2.59 0.91 -22.99
C GLU A 400 -2.76 0.14 -21.66
N GLY A 401 -1.80 -0.67 -21.20
CA GLY A 401 -1.92 -1.48 -19.97
C GLY A 401 -1.83 -0.72 -18.64
N GLN A 402 -1.23 0.46 -18.61
CA GLN A 402 -1.06 1.23 -17.36
C GLN A 402 -2.34 1.96 -16.92
N GLY A 403 -3.50 1.71 -17.56
CA GLY A 403 -4.76 2.43 -17.28
C GLY A 403 -4.74 3.92 -17.64
N GLY A 404 -3.71 4.35 -18.38
CA GLY A 404 -3.48 5.69 -18.88
C GLY A 404 -2.20 5.75 -19.70
N THR A 405 -1.98 6.85 -20.42
CA THR A 405 -0.67 7.16 -21.01
C THR A 405 -0.07 8.24 -20.15
N PHE A 406 1.00 7.91 -19.43
CA PHE A 406 1.84 8.87 -18.74
C PHE A 406 3.03 9.09 -19.66
N ASN A 407 3.04 10.15 -20.44
CA ASN A 407 4.24 10.46 -21.23
C ASN A 407 5.19 11.35 -20.41
N ARG A 408 6.34 11.69 -20.98
CA ARG A 408 7.30 12.61 -20.36
C ARG A 408 6.65 13.94 -19.94
N THR A 409 5.71 14.46 -20.73
CA THR A 409 4.96 15.68 -20.38
C THR A 409 4.12 15.51 -19.11
N ASP A 410 3.53 14.33 -18.90
CA ASP A 410 2.73 14.02 -17.72
C ASP A 410 3.61 13.85 -16.48
N TYR A 411 4.75 13.16 -16.58
CA TYR A 411 5.75 13.09 -15.50
C TYR A 411 6.27 14.47 -15.08
N ILE A 412 6.64 15.31 -16.05
CA ILE A 412 7.10 16.68 -15.77
C ILE A 412 5.99 17.49 -15.10
N SER A 413 4.73 17.28 -15.48
CA SER A 413 3.59 17.91 -14.80
C SER A 413 3.47 17.45 -13.35
N ILE A 414 3.71 16.16 -13.07
CA ILE A 414 3.73 15.59 -11.72
C ILE A 414 4.85 16.23 -10.88
N PHE A 415 6.09 16.29 -11.37
CA PHE A 415 7.19 16.92 -10.62
C PHE A 415 6.93 18.38 -10.29
N ARG A 416 6.32 19.13 -11.23
CA ARG A 416 5.97 20.53 -11.01
C ARG A 416 4.82 20.71 -10.02
N ASP A 417 3.84 19.83 -10.06
CA ASP A 417 2.75 19.82 -9.08
C ASP A 417 3.26 19.45 -7.68
N LEU A 418 4.11 18.43 -7.57
CA LEU A 418 4.76 18.05 -6.30
C LEU A 418 5.58 19.20 -5.71
N ALA A 419 6.42 19.86 -6.51
CA ALA A 419 7.18 21.02 -6.04
C ALA A 419 6.27 22.19 -5.63
N THR A 420 5.13 22.37 -6.29
CA THR A 420 4.14 23.40 -5.91
C THR A 420 3.45 23.06 -4.59
N MET A 421 3.11 21.79 -4.39
CA MET A 421 2.33 21.32 -3.25
C MET A 421 3.16 21.04 -1.99
N PHE A 422 4.45 20.74 -2.12
CA PHE A 422 5.34 20.45 -0.99
C PHE A 422 6.52 21.43 -0.87
N GLY A 423 6.77 22.26 -1.87
CA GLY A 423 8.08 22.89 -2.08
C GLY A 423 9.03 21.97 -2.85
N ASN A 424 10.09 22.54 -3.38
CA ASN A 424 11.07 21.80 -4.16
C ASN A 424 11.84 20.82 -3.25
N PRO A 425 11.84 19.50 -3.55
CA PRO A 425 12.55 18.52 -2.75
C PRO A 425 14.04 18.43 -3.10
N ASN A 426 14.49 19.09 -4.17
CA ASN A 426 15.87 19.01 -4.65
C ASN A 426 16.67 20.28 -4.36
N TYR A 427 16.05 21.36 -3.87
CA TYR A 427 16.72 22.61 -3.54
C TYR A 427 15.92 23.45 -2.56
N ASP A 428 16.60 24.40 -1.91
CA ASP A 428 15.96 25.61 -1.43
C ASP A 428 16.25 26.79 -2.35
N ARG A 429 15.22 27.54 -2.75
CA ARG A 429 15.39 28.72 -3.61
C ARG A 429 16.05 29.88 -2.87
N THR A 430 15.75 29.99 -1.58
CA THR A 430 16.01 31.14 -0.73
C THR A 430 16.13 30.70 0.72
N ALA A 431 16.99 31.38 1.47
CA ALA A 431 17.14 31.18 2.91
C ALA A 431 16.02 31.86 3.73
N ASP A 432 15.21 32.74 3.12
CA ASP A 432 14.03 33.31 3.80
C ASP A 432 12.88 32.30 3.78
N PRO A 433 12.45 31.79 4.96
CA PRO A 433 11.42 30.77 4.99
C PRO A 433 10.05 31.27 4.54
N SER A 434 9.82 32.60 4.54
CA SER A 434 8.55 33.23 4.15
C SER A 434 8.40 33.41 2.64
N GLU A 435 9.46 33.17 1.87
CA GLU A 435 9.44 33.24 0.42
C GLU A 435 9.24 31.84 -0.21
N PRO A 436 8.51 31.75 -1.34
CA PRO A 436 8.25 30.47 -1.99
C PRO A 436 9.53 29.76 -2.40
N SER A 437 9.62 28.46 -2.10
CA SER A 437 10.75 27.58 -2.44
C SER A 437 10.29 26.49 -3.42
N VAL A 438 9.82 26.89 -4.61
CA VAL A 438 9.30 25.99 -5.66
C VAL A 438 10.30 25.82 -6.81
N THR A 439 10.88 26.92 -7.29
CA THR A 439 11.96 26.87 -8.30
C THR A 439 13.32 26.70 -7.62
N PRO A 440 14.35 26.21 -8.34
CA PRO A 440 15.73 26.14 -7.84
C PRO A 440 16.31 27.52 -7.50
N PRO A 441 17.36 27.60 -6.68
CA PRO A 441 18.05 28.84 -6.41
C PRO A 441 18.64 29.44 -7.69
N GLY A 442 18.65 30.76 -7.79
CA GLY A 442 19.00 31.48 -9.02
C GLY A 442 17.88 31.60 -10.06
N VAL A 443 16.78 30.83 -9.91
CA VAL A 443 15.60 30.94 -10.78
C VAL A 443 14.51 31.75 -10.08
N PRO A 444 14.09 32.91 -10.60
CA PRO A 444 13.03 33.72 -9.99
C PRO A 444 11.69 32.97 -9.94
N ASP A 445 10.93 33.13 -8.85
CA ASP A 445 9.65 32.44 -8.67
C ASP A 445 8.63 32.82 -9.76
N GLU A 446 8.71 34.04 -10.32
CA GLU A 446 7.79 34.50 -11.37
C GLU A 446 7.88 33.63 -12.64
N VAL A 447 9.01 32.96 -12.88
CA VAL A 447 9.21 32.06 -14.03
C VAL A 447 8.10 30.99 -14.09
N ARG A 448 7.71 30.40 -12.95
CA ARG A 448 6.68 29.34 -12.93
C ARG A 448 5.31 29.82 -13.39
N THR A 449 5.03 31.12 -13.25
CA THR A 449 3.76 31.74 -13.64
C THR A 449 3.68 32.11 -15.12
N MET A 450 4.81 32.04 -15.83
CA MET A 450 4.85 32.36 -17.26
C MET A 450 4.23 31.23 -18.11
N PRO A 451 3.69 31.53 -19.31
CA PRO A 451 3.27 30.50 -20.27
C PRO A 451 4.43 29.57 -20.64
N ALA A 452 4.16 28.28 -20.88
CA ALA A 452 5.18 27.29 -21.24
C ALA A 452 6.03 27.71 -22.44
N SER A 453 5.40 28.28 -23.48
CA SER A 453 6.12 28.77 -24.67
C SER A 453 7.07 29.93 -24.37
N ALA A 454 6.79 30.73 -23.35
CA ALA A 454 7.68 31.81 -22.93
C ALA A 454 8.88 31.24 -22.18
N ARG A 455 8.65 30.29 -21.25
CA ARG A 455 9.73 29.63 -20.50
C ARG A 455 10.70 28.83 -21.38
N CYS A 456 10.19 28.21 -22.43
CA CYS A 456 11.00 27.47 -23.40
C CYS A 456 11.61 28.37 -24.50
N ALA A 457 11.43 29.67 -24.43
CA ALA A 457 12.05 30.58 -25.38
C ALA A 457 13.51 30.84 -24.95
N PRO A 458 14.48 30.85 -25.89
CA PRO A 458 15.89 31.06 -25.55
C PRO A 458 16.18 32.37 -24.80
N ASP A 459 15.34 33.40 -24.97
CA ASP A 459 15.47 34.69 -24.30
C ASP A 459 14.92 34.71 -22.86
N ALA A 460 14.18 33.67 -22.45
CA ALA A 460 13.67 33.51 -21.09
C ALA A 460 14.42 32.45 -20.28
N GLN A 461 15.37 31.75 -20.91
CA GLN A 461 16.20 30.76 -20.24
C GLN A 461 17.06 31.43 -19.17
N ILE A 462 17.05 30.86 -17.98
CA ILE A 462 17.98 31.23 -16.92
C ILE A 462 19.26 30.41 -17.09
N ILE A 463 20.38 31.10 -17.16
CA ILE A 463 21.73 30.52 -17.26
C ILE A 463 22.51 31.05 -16.06
N VAL A 464 22.90 30.15 -15.16
CA VAL A 464 23.86 30.43 -14.10
C VAL A 464 25.25 30.28 -14.70
N PRO A 465 26.06 31.36 -14.76
CA PRO A 465 27.37 31.31 -15.37
C PRO A 465 28.35 30.44 -14.55
N PRO A 466 29.41 29.90 -15.18
CA PRO A 466 30.48 29.19 -14.49
C PRO A 466 31.12 30.02 -13.37
N PHE A 467 31.73 29.31 -12.42
CA PHE A 467 32.54 29.92 -11.37
C PHE A 467 33.75 30.64 -11.97
N ASP A 468 33.93 31.92 -11.61
CA ASP A 468 34.99 32.77 -12.19
C ASP A 468 36.28 32.83 -11.35
N GLY A 469 36.35 32.09 -10.24
CA GLY A 469 37.57 31.88 -9.45
C GLY A 469 37.92 32.98 -8.45
N ASP A 470 37.18 34.10 -8.42
CA ASP A 470 37.46 35.22 -7.52
C ASP A 470 36.55 35.21 -6.28
N GLY A 471 37.14 34.90 -5.13
CA GLY A 471 36.58 35.19 -3.81
C GLY A 471 36.44 36.69 -3.48
N ASP A 472 36.75 37.61 -4.41
CA ASP A 472 36.66 39.08 -4.22
C ASP A 472 35.62 39.73 -5.15
N PHE A 473 34.37 39.75 -4.68
CA PHE A 473 33.22 40.32 -5.38
C PHE A 473 33.20 41.87 -5.41
N LEU A 474 34.13 42.56 -4.72
CA LEU A 474 34.25 44.03 -4.88
C LEU A 474 34.69 44.43 -6.30
N SER A 475 35.14 43.45 -7.10
CA SER A 475 35.49 43.59 -8.51
C SER A 475 34.29 43.48 -9.48
N GLY A 476 33.12 43.00 -9.02
CA GLY A 476 31.93 42.79 -9.86
C GLY A 476 32.00 41.56 -10.77
N SER A 477 32.66 40.48 -10.32
CA SER A 477 32.69 39.19 -11.00
C SER A 477 31.28 38.56 -10.97
N GLU A 478 30.74 38.15 -12.13
CA GLU A 478 29.34 37.73 -12.31
C GLU A 478 29.12 36.22 -12.04
N GLY A 479 30.18 35.42 -11.82
CA GLY A 479 30.15 33.97 -11.77
C GLY A 479 30.23 33.37 -10.36
N ALA A 480 29.10 33.30 -9.65
CA ALA A 480 29.04 32.55 -8.38
C ALA A 480 29.24 31.03 -8.55
N GLY A 481 29.00 30.51 -9.77
CA GLY A 481 29.06 29.08 -10.08
C GLY A 481 27.94 28.28 -9.40
N PHE A 482 27.41 27.26 -10.09
CA PHE A 482 26.46 26.32 -9.48
C PHE A 482 27.17 24.98 -9.34
N PHE A 483 27.27 24.48 -8.11
CA PHE A 483 28.05 23.30 -7.77
C PHE A 483 27.16 22.07 -7.55
N ASP A 484 27.72 20.89 -7.83
CA ASP A 484 27.14 19.57 -7.60
C ASP A 484 28.32 18.60 -7.47
N ASP A 485 28.32 17.79 -6.41
CA ASP A 485 29.40 16.88 -6.03
C ASP A 485 29.81 15.88 -7.12
N GLU A 486 28.87 15.49 -7.99
CA GLU A 486 29.06 14.46 -8.98
C GLU A 486 29.26 15.04 -10.39
N PHE A 487 28.46 16.03 -10.76
CA PHE A 487 28.27 16.47 -12.14
C PHE A 487 28.92 17.82 -12.46
N ASN A 488 29.14 18.69 -11.47
CA ASN A 488 29.82 19.98 -11.66
C ASN A 488 30.67 20.41 -10.45
N PRO A 489 31.62 19.57 -9.97
CA PRO A 489 32.29 19.79 -8.69
C PRO A 489 33.20 21.02 -8.65
N ASP A 490 33.71 21.46 -9.81
CA ASP A 490 34.54 22.66 -9.94
C ASP A 490 33.73 23.90 -10.34
N GLY A 491 32.41 23.79 -10.51
CA GLY A 491 31.55 24.89 -10.98
C GLY A 491 31.91 25.40 -12.38
N GLN A 492 32.65 24.61 -13.17
CA GLN A 492 33.25 25.02 -14.44
C GLN A 492 32.26 25.10 -15.61
N HIS A 493 31.12 24.41 -15.50
CA HIS A 493 30.09 24.38 -16.53
C HIS A 493 28.93 25.32 -16.16
N PRO A 494 28.30 26.00 -17.14
CA PRO A 494 27.06 26.73 -16.91
C PRO A 494 25.93 25.77 -16.51
N VAL A 495 25.01 26.27 -15.69
CA VAL A 495 23.82 25.52 -15.26
C VAL A 495 22.56 26.23 -15.72
N ILE A 496 21.65 25.49 -16.33
CA ILE A 496 20.53 26.06 -17.09
C ILE A 496 19.17 25.51 -16.65
N THR A 497 18.16 26.37 -16.75
CA THR A 497 16.78 25.90 -16.91
C THR A 497 16.59 25.31 -18.31
N PHE A 498 15.77 24.28 -18.45
CA PHE A 498 15.55 23.62 -19.74
C PHE A 498 14.09 23.20 -19.95
N CYS A 499 13.80 22.76 -21.18
CA CYS A 499 12.53 22.18 -21.56
C CYS A 499 12.71 20.76 -22.11
N ASP A 500 11.69 19.94 -21.96
CA ASP A 500 11.62 18.54 -22.32
C ASP A 500 10.20 18.25 -22.88
N GLY A 501 9.74 17.00 -22.85
CA GLY A 501 8.46 16.51 -23.38
C GLY A 501 8.58 15.78 -24.71
N GLY A 502 9.76 15.80 -25.36
CA GLY A 502 10.00 15.08 -26.60
C GLY A 502 10.28 13.59 -26.36
N GLU A 503 9.54 12.70 -27.04
CA GLU A 503 9.70 11.25 -26.93
C GLU A 503 9.95 10.57 -28.28
N VAL A 504 10.56 9.40 -28.23
CA VAL A 504 10.76 8.54 -29.40
C VAL A 504 9.40 7.98 -29.83
N PRO A 505 8.98 8.15 -31.10
CA PRO A 505 7.68 7.65 -31.54
C PRO A 505 7.54 6.14 -31.36
N GLY A 506 6.57 5.72 -30.54
CA GLY A 506 6.33 4.31 -30.25
C GLY A 506 7.05 3.76 -29.02
N ASP A 507 7.77 4.62 -28.28
CA ASP A 507 8.57 4.26 -27.12
C ASP A 507 8.39 5.34 -26.03
N ILE A 508 7.35 5.18 -25.20
CA ILE A 508 6.97 6.18 -24.18
C ILE A 508 8.05 6.24 -23.10
N GLY A 509 8.34 7.43 -22.57
CA GLY A 509 9.36 7.61 -21.53
C GLY A 509 10.78 7.74 -22.09
N HIS A 510 11.05 7.20 -23.28
CA HIS A 510 12.32 7.37 -23.98
C HIS A 510 12.42 8.76 -24.62
N TRP A 511 13.33 9.57 -24.08
CA TRP A 511 13.58 10.92 -24.51
C TRP A 511 14.10 10.98 -25.96
N ASN A 512 13.58 11.93 -26.74
CA ASN A 512 14.01 12.16 -28.10
C ASN A 512 14.67 13.55 -28.23
N PRO A 513 16.00 13.63 -28.40
CA PRO A 513 16.70 14.91 -28.52
C PRO A 513 16.23 15.75 -29.72
N ASP A 514 15.82 15.10 -30.82
CA ASP A 514 15.30 15.77 -32.02
C ASP A 514 13.79 16.05 -31.94
N GLY A 515 13.16 15.72 -30.80
CA GLY A 515 11.74 15.88 -30.52
C GLY A 515 11.32 17.33 -30.25
N GLY A 516 10.02 17.53 -30.02
CA GLY A 516 9.48 18.82 -29.62
C GLY A 516 9.61 19.05 -28.11
N HIS A 517 10.54 19.91 -27.69
CA HIS A 517 10.80 20.24 -26.28
C HIS A 517 10.00 21.47 -25.81
N GLY A 518 8.70 21.29 -25.64
CA GLY A 518 7.76 22.38 -25.30
C GLY A 518 7.36 22.47 -23.83
N MET A 519 7.79 21.51 -23.00
CA MET A 519 7.41 21.44 -21.59
C MET A 519 8.55 21.91 -20.70
N PRO A 520 8.42 23.06 -20.02
CA PRO A 520 9.44 23.51 -19.07
C PRO A 520 9.46 22.59 -17.86
N ILE A 521 10.66 22.34 -17.35
CA ILE A 521 10.93 21.61 -16.11
C ILE A 521 11.66 22.54 -15.12
N GLU A 522 11.05 23.69 -14.83
CA GLU A 522 11.65 24.77 -14.02
C GLU A 522 11.90 24.43 -12.53
N VAL A 523 11.70 23.18 -12.13
CA VAL A 523 11.89 22.66 -10.77
C VAL A 523 13.21 21.92 -10.60
N VAL A 524 13.93 21.66 -11.69
CA VAL A 524 15.29 21.10 -11.67
C VAL A 524 16.18 21.84 -12.68
N LEU A 525 17.49 21.70 -12.52
CA LEU A 525 18.50 22.33 -13.37
C LEU A 525 19.34 21.28 -14.09
N ALA A 526 19.87 21.63 -15.26
CA ALA A 526 20.81 20.80 -16.01
C ALA A 526 22.17 21.47 -16.13
N VAL A 527 23.23 20.66 -16.15
CA VAL A 527 24.60 21.12 -16.42
C VAL A 527 24.81 21.16 -17.93
N ASP A 528 25.00 22.35 -18.49
CA ASP A 528 25.26 22.57 -19.93
C ASP A 528 26.76 22.45 -20.20
N VAL A 529 27.18 21.21 -20.38
CA VAL A 529 28.60 20.81 -20.44
C VAL A 529 29.29 21.40 -21.67
N ASN A 530 28.55 21.56 -22.77
CA ASN A 530 29.11 22.08 -24.01
C ASN A 530 28.90 23.60 -24.19
N GLY A 531 28.12 24.23 -23.32
CA GLY A 531 27.92 25.68 -23.25
C GLY A 531 27.06 26.24 -24.38
N ASN A 532 26.16 25.44 -24.97
CA ASN A 532 25.31 25.87 -26.08
C ASN A 532 23.93 26.40 -25.66
N GLY A 533 23.61 26.37 -24.36
CA GLY A 533 22.32 26.78 -23.80
C GLY A 533 21.18 25.79 -24.03
N VAL A 534 21.46 24.53 -24.35
CA VAL A 534 20.46 23.49 -24.59
C VAL A 534 20.87 22.23 -23.87
N ARG A 535 19.94 21.61 -23.14
CA ARG A 535 20.19 20.31 -22.50
C ARG A 535 20.29 19.21 -23.57
N ASP A 536 21.50 18.73 -23.81
CA ASP A 536 21.82 17.68 -24.78
C ASP A 536 21.84 16.26 -24.14
N ALA A 537 22.02 15.24 -24.98
CA ALA A 537 22.20 13.87 -24.51
C ALA A 537 23.44 13.75 -23.61
N GLY A 538 23.28 13.09 -22.47
CA GLY A 538 24.38 12.90 -21.50
C GLY A 538 24.70 14.14 -20.65
N GLU A 539 23.98 15.24 -20.85
CA GLU A 539 24.03 16.38 -19.96
C GLU A 539 23.17 16.11 -18.71
N PRO A 540 23.78 16.15 -17.52
CA PRO A 540 23.18 15.66 -16.30
C PRO A 540 22.18 16.66 -15.72
N VAL A 541 21.21 16.11 -15.00
CA VAL A 541 20.26 16.86 -14.17
C VAL A 541 20.76 16.81 -12.73
N ILE A 542 20.85 17.96 -12.09
CA ILE A 542 21.43 18.12 -10.74
C ILE A 542 20.53 17.48 -9.67
N ARG A 543 21.12 16.95 -8.60
CA ARG A 543 20.43 16.11 -7.60
C ARG A 543 20.68 16.47 -6.13
N ASN A 544 20.78 17.77 -5.83
CA ASN A 544 21.18 18.35 -4.53
C ASN A 544 20.06 18.39 -3.46
N GLY A 545 19.38 17.28 -3.20
CA GLY A 545 18.25 17.26 -2.25
C GLY A 545 18.63 17.22 -0.75
N ARG A 546 19.86 16.83 -0.43
CA ARG A 546 20.37 16.62 0.93
C ARG A 546 21.88 16.61 0.98
N GLU A 547 22.44 16.81 2.17
CA GLU A 547 23.86 16.57 2.41
C GLU A 547 24.22 15.08 2.25
N PRO A 548 25.49 14.77 1.90
CA PRO A 548 25.99 13.40 1.92
C PRO A 548 26.01 12.83 3.34
N PHE A 549 25.57 11.59 3.50
CA PHE A 549 25.69 10.85 4.75
C PHE A 549 26.03 9.38 4.49
N ASP A 550 26.64 8.76 5.50
CA ASP A 550 26.98 7.35 5.53
C ASP A 550 25.76 6.58 6.08
N ASP A 551 24.96 6.02 5.18
CA ASP A 551 23.82 5.12 5.47
C ASP A 551 24.35 3.73 5.82
N PHE A 552 25.21 3.66 6.85
CA PHE A 552 25.93 2.46 7.32
C PHE A 552 25.37 1.95 8.64
N GLY A 553 24.14 2.33 8.96
CA GLY A 553 23.51 1.97 10.22
C GLY A 553 24.11 2.70 11.42
N LEU A 554 23.42 2.55 12.56
CA LEU A 554 23.85 3.20 13.79
C LEU A 554 25.20 2.68 14.28
N ASP A 555 25.64 1.50 13.87
CA ASP A 555 26.93 0.96 14.28
C ASP A 555 28.13 1.65 13.56
N GLY A 556 27.85 2.32 12.45
CA GLY A 556 28.80 3.10 11.65
C GLY A 556 29.76 2.25 10.82
N VAL A 557 29.45 0.98 10.56
CA VAL A 557 30.28 0.06 9.78
C VAL A 557 29.47 -0.44 8.59
N PRO A 558 29.87 -0.14 7.34
CA PRO A 558 29.14 -0.65 6.19
C PRO A 558 29.21 -2.18 6.14
N SER A 559 28.12 -2.84 5.77
CA SER A 559 27.98 -4.30 5.65
C SER A 559 29.20 -5.00 5.05
N ALA A 560 29.80 -4.42 4.00
CA ALA A 560 31.00 -4.97 3.34
C ALA A 560 32.25 -5.10 4.23
N MET A 561 32.26 -4.47 5.41
CA MET A 561 33.35 -4.49 6.39
C MET A 561 32.99 -5.25 7.67
N GLU A 562 31.79 -5.80 7.76
CA GLU A 562 31.27 -6.40 8.98
C GLU A 562 31.62 -7.88 9.15
N THR A 563 31.29 -8.41 10.33
CA THR A 563 31.43 -9.82 10.68
C THR A 563 30.31 -10.22 11.64
N SER A 564 29.63 -11.32 11.33
CA SER A 564 28.53 -11.85 12.13
C SER A 564 28.97 -12.27 13.53
N PRO A 565 28.03 -12.40 14.49
CA PRO A 565 28.34 -12.83 15.86
C PRO A 565 29.08 -14.18 15.94
N ASP A 566 28.87 -15.08 14.96
CA ASP A 566 29.54 -16.37 14.85
C ASP A 566 30.96 -16.31 14.22
N GLY A 567 31.40 -15.13 13.81
CA GLY A 567 32.71 -14.88 13.20
C GLY A 567 32.74 -15.00 11.67
N THR A 568 31.60 -15.14 11.00
CA THR A 568 31.51 -15.21 9.54
C THR A 568 31.61 -13.80 8.93
N PRO A 569 32.55 -13.53 8.01
CA PRO A 569 32.67 -12.21 7.39
C PRO A 569 31.56 -11.96 6.35
N TYR A 570 31.45 -10.72 5.90
CA TYR A 570 30.62 -10.34 4.75
C TYR A 570 30.90 -11.22 3.51
N ASP A 571 29.81 -11.66 2.88
CA ASP A 571 29.80 -12.22 1.55
C ASP A 571 28.49 -11.82 0.84
N PRO A 572 28.54 -11.18 -0.33
CA PRO A 572 27.35 -10.60 -0.97
C PRO A 572 26.27 -11.62 -1.36
N VAL A 573 26.57 -12.93 -1.29
CA VAL A 573 25.63 -14.00 -1.65
C VAL A 573 25.20 -14.79 -0.42
N THR A 574 26.15 -15.13 0.45
CA THR A 574 25.94 -16.09 1.55
C THR A 574 25.81 -15.44 2.92
N ASN A 575 26.27 -14.20 3.08
CA ASN A 575 26.18 -13.41 4.31
C ASN A 575 26.20 -11.91 3.99
N PRO A 576 25.16 -11.37 3.32
CA PRO A 576 25.15 -9.99 2.85
C PRO A 576 24.93 -8.95 3.96
N ASP A 577 24.38 -9.37 5.10
CA ASP A 577 24.01 -8.53 6.25
C ASP A 577 24.62 -9.13 7.53
N PRO A 578 25.94 -8.98 7.76
CA PRO A 578 26.60 -9.66 8.86
C PRO A 578 26.19 -9.14 10.25
N ALA A 579 26.01 -7.83 10.45
CA ALA A 579 25.56 -7.27 11.73
C ALA A 579 24.05 -7.42 11.95
N GLY A 580 23.27 -7.63 10.89
CA GLY A 580 21.83 -7.81 10.98
C GLY A 580 21.06 -6.50 11.01
N ASP A 581 21.62 -5.38 10.59
CA ASP A 581 21.01 -4.05 10.64
C ASP A 581 20.67 -3.47 9.25
N ASP A 582 20.89 -4.21 8.16
CA ASP A 582 20.38 -3.87 6.83
C ASP A 582 18.86 -3.73 6.84
N PHE A 583 18.34 -2.63 6.30
CA PHE A 583 16.92 -2.44 6.12
C PHE A 583 16.34 -3.44 5.13
N HIS A 584 15.25 -4.09 5.54
CA HIS A 584 14.40 -4.82 4.61
C HIS A 584 12.97 -4.78 5.09
N PHE A 585 12.06 -4.25 4.26
CA PHE A 585 10.65 -4.01 4.59
C PHE A 585 9.93 -5.20 5.26
N GLN A 586 10.32 -6.43 4.93
CA GLN A 586 9.74 -7.67 5.48
C GLN A 586 10.57 -8.36 6.58
N PHE A 587 11.91 -8.33 6.51
CA PHE A 587 12.80 -9.17 7.33
C PHE A 587 13.57 -8.36 8.39
N ASN A 588 13.73 -7.06 8.15
CA ASN A 588 14.34 -6.12 9.08
C ASN A 588 13.75 -4.71 8.90
N PRO A 589 12.45 -4.52 9.20
CA PRO A 589 11.75 -3.27 8.93
C PRO A 589 12.26 -2.08 9.76
N GLY A 590 13.06 -2.33 10.80
CA GLY A 590 13.72 -1.31 11.61
C GLY A 590 15.24 -1.27 11.40
N GLY A 591 15.76 -1.90 10.34
CA GLY A 591 17.16 -1.81 9.97
C GLY A 591 17.56 -0.37 9.67
N THR A 592 18.78 -0.01 10.05
CA THR A 592 19.32 1.34 9.94
C THR A 592 20.30 1.48 8.78
N GLU A 593 20.93 0.41 8.31
CA GLU A 593 21.77 0.46 7.10
C GLU A 593 20.89 0.35 5.85
N GLY A 594 21.09 1.23 4.87
CA GLY A 594 20.41 1.19 3.57
C GLY A 594 18.92 1.55 3.64
N ASN A 595 18.50 2.35 4.62
CA ASN A 595 17.10 2.78 4.75
C ASN A 595 16.81 4.16 4.11
N TRP A 596 17.84 4.74 3.49
CA TRP A 596 17.85 6.02 2.77
C TRP A 596 17.53 7.25 3.61
N ASN A 597 17.47 7.09 4.93
CA ASN A 597 17.28 8.14 5.89
C ASN A 597 18.46 8.20 6.85
N ARG A 598 18.81 9.39 7.32
CA ARG A 598 19.86 9.50 8.32
C ARG A 598 19.29 9.14 9.69
N ASP A 599 19.87 8.12 10.31
CA ASP A 599 19.44 7.63 11.61
C ASP A 599 20.18 8.29 12.78
N VAL A 600 19.40 8.65 13.80
CA VAL A 600 19.87 9.25 15.05
C VAL A 600 19.07 8.68 16.21
N VAL A 601 19.75 8.34 17.30
CA VAL A 601 19.13 8.03 18.59
C VAL A 601 18.56 9.32 19.18
N GLY A 602 17.26 9.51 19.00
CA GLY A 602 16.55 10.74 19.34
C GLY A 602 16.15 11.52 18.08
N GLU A 603 15.96 12.83 18.21
CA GLU A 603 15.48 13.70 17.11
C GLU A 603 16.51 14.76 16.69
N ASP A 604 17.68 14.83 17.34
CA ASP A 604 18.65 15.88 17.10
C ASP A 604 19.55 15.56 15.90
N GLN A 605 19.14 16.01 14.72
CA GLN A 605 19.90 15.87 13.48
C GLN A 605 21.27 16.58 13.49
N CYS A 606 21.57 17.40 14.52
CA CYS A 606 22.88 18.01 14.74
C CYS A 606 23.85 17.14 15.54
N THR A 607 23.41 15.95 15.96
CA THR A 607 24.27 14.99 16.63
C THR A 607 25.36 14.53 15.65
N ALA A 608 26.62 14.70 16.02
CA ALA A 608 27.75 14.22 15.22
C ALA A 608 27.71 12.69 15.07
N GLY A 609 28.27 12.16 13.98
CA GLY A 609 28.38 10.72 13.74
C GLY A 609 29.19 10.01 14.83
N GLU A 610 28.50 9.44 15.81
CA GLU A 610 29.05 8.61 16.88
C GLU A 610 28.36 7.25 16.81
N ALA A 611 29.15 6.18 16.66
CA ALA A 611 28.64 4.81 16.61
C ALA A 611 27.77 4.48 17.84
N GLY A 612 26.61 3.89 17.58
CA GLY A 612 25.53 3.62 18.52
C GLY A 612 24.64 4.82 18.84
N VAL A 613 24.88 5.99 18.23
CA VAL A 613 24.16 7.24 18.51
C VAL A 613 23.63 7.90 17.25
N ALA A 614 24.44 8.06 16.20
CA ALA A 614 24.03 8.73 14.98
C ALA A 614 24.91 8.33 13.81
N GLU A 615 24.32 8.24 12.62
CA GLU A 615 25.05 8.08 11.38
C GLU A 615 25.90 9.31 11.05
N ALA A 616 27.05 9.09 10.42
CA ALA A 616 27.95 10.15 10.01
C ALA A 616 27.40 10.89 8.79
N PHE A 617 27.61 12.21 8.75
CA PHE A 617 27.29 13.03 7.59
C PHE A 617 28.40 14.04 7.33
N LEU A 618 28.43 14.56 6.10
CA LEU A 618 29.33 15.63 5.71
C LEU A 618 28.55 16.95 5.78
N ASP A 619 28.92 17.79 6.75
CA ASP A 619 28.43 19.17 6.90
C ASP A 619 29.11 20.08 5.86
N VAL A 620 28.75 19.85 4.60
CA VAL A 620 29.31 20.50 3.40
C VAL A 620 28.23 21.17 2.57
N GLY A 621 27.01 21.27 3.11
CA GLY A 621 25.86 21.76 2.40
C GLY A 621 25.28 20.78 1.39
N ILE A 622 24.07 21.10 0.91
CA ILE A 622 23.28 20.21 0.06
C ILE A 622 23.86 20.02 -1.33
N ASP A 623 24.80 20.87 -1.77
CA ASP A 623 25.57 20.67 -3.00
C ASP A 623 26.70 19.65 -2.86
N GLY A 624 26.98 19.19 -1.64
CA GLY A 624 27.95 18.14 -1.32
C GLY A 624 29.41 18.60 -1.33
N LEU A 625 29.70 19.90 -1.38
CA LEU A 625 31.05 20.43 -1.57
C LEU A 625 31.42 21.50 -0.54
N MET A 626 32.54 21.27 0.14
CA MET A 626 33.05 22.24 1.12
C MET A 626 33.55 23.53 0.46
N GLY A 627 33.19 24.67 1.04
CA GLY A 627 33.67 26.00 0.75
C GLY A 627 32.83 26.74 -0.30
N THR A 628 31.65 26.25 -0.62
CA THR A 628 30.77 26.87 -1.62
C THR A 628 29.98 28.02 -1.00
N ARG A 629 29.57 28.97 -1.85
CA ARG A 629 28.86 30.16 -1.35
C ARG A 629 27.43 29.80 -1.02
N GLN A 630 27.02 30.22 0.17
CA GLN A 630 25.70 29.94 0.73
C GLN A 630 24.65 30.91 0.17
N LEU A 631 23.36 30.55 0.21
CA LEU A 631 22.25 31.45 -0.14
C LEU A 631 22.25 32.68 0.77
N ALA A 632 22.41 32.46 2.06
CA ALA A 632 22.63 33.49 3.07
C ALA A 632 24.01 33.31 3.71
N PRO A 633 24.71 34.41 4.07
CA PRO A 633 26.03 34.31 4.69
C PRO A 633 25.97 33.55 6.01
N THR A 634 26.92 32.62 6.21
CA THR A 634 27.15 31.94 7.48
C THR A 634 28.28 32.61 8.26
N ALA A 635 28.72 32.02 9.38
CA ALA A 635 29.85 32.54 10.13
C ALA A 635 31.16 32.49 9.32
N ASP A 636 31.31 31.47 8.49
CA ASP A 636 32.56 31.14 7.79
C ASP A 636 32.49 31.35 6.28
N LEU A 637 31.28 31.42 5.69
CA LEU A 637 31.09 31.52 4.25
C LEU A 637 30.26 32.74 3.85
N PRO A 638 30.62 33.42 2.75
CA PRO A 638 29.84 34.54 2.25
C PRO A 638 28.53 34.06 1.61
N GLY A 639 27.52 34.93 1.66
CA GLY A 639 26.26 34.71 0.96
C GLY A 639 26.34 35.03 -0.54
N GLY A 640 25.23 34.81 -1.25
CA GLY A 640 25.09 35.13 -2.67
C GLY A 640 25.56 34.02 -3.62
N GLY A 641 25.65 32.78 -3.12
CA GLY A 641 25.73 31.58 -3.97
C GLY A 641 24.41 30.84 -4.06
N PHE A 642 24.45 29.52 -4.11
CA PHE A 642 23.28 28.65 -4.33
C PHE A 642 23.14 27.50 -3.32
N ASP A 643 24.09 27.36 -2.40
CA ASP A 643 24.12 26.27 -1.43
C ASP A 643 23.46 26.63 -0.09
N ILE A 644 23.10 25.62 0.71
CA ILE A 644 22.62 25.77 2.08
C ILE A 644 23.19 24.67 2.97
N GLY A 645 23.38 25.01 4.24
CA GLY A 645 23.64 24.05 5.32
C GLY A 645 25.09 24.05 5.79
N GLU A 646 26.04 24.40 4.92
CA GLU A 646 27.46 24.22 5.21
C GLU A 646 27.94 24.90 6.51
N GLY A 647 28.55 24.08 7.37
CA GLY A 647 29.24 24.47 8.59
C GLY A 647 28.31 24.75 9.76
N ASN A 648 27.04 24.34 9.69
CA ASN A 648 26.07 24.59 10.77
C ASN A 648 26.05 23.47 11.83
N GLY A 649 26.74 22.36 11.58
CA GLY A 649 26.84 21.20 12.45
C GLY A 649 25.61 20.30 12.44
N CYS A 650 24.71 20.44 11.48
CA CYS A 650 23.44 19.73 11.38
C CYS A 650 23.27 19.11 10.00
N PHE A 651 22.70 17.91 9.96
CA PHE A 651 22.38 17.27 8.70
C PHE A 651 21.21 18.00 8.01
N ASP A 652 21.46 18.54 6.82
CA ASP A 652 20.48 19.33 6.08
C ASP A 652 19.85 18.60 4.89
N ARG A 653 18.58 18.92 4.67
CA ARG A 653 17.80 18.55 3.48
C ARG A 653 17.00 19.75 3.01
N ALA A 654 16.69 19.78 1.72
CA ALA A 654 15.77 20.78 1.18
C ALA A 654 14.42 20.75 1.94
N ARG A 655 13.86 21.93 2.25
CA ARG A 655 12.59 22.03 2.99
C ARG A 655 11.44 21.23 2.39
N GLY A 656 11.38 21.15 1.05
CA GLY A 656 10.36 20.35 0.35
C GLY A 656 10.50 18.85 0.61
N ALA A 657 11.73 18.33 0.71
CA ALA A 657 11.98 16.94 1.01
C ALA A 657 11.54 16.57 2.44
N ASN A 658 11.84 17.42 3.42
CA ASN A 658 11.39 17.22 4.80
C ASN A 658 9.85 17.17 4.89
N ARG A 659 9.14 18.11 4.26
CA ARG A 659 7.66 18.10 4.22
C ARG A 659 7.09 16.84 3.58
N MET A 660 7.73 16.33 2.54
CA MET A 660 7.33 15.07 1.91
C MET A 660 7.55 13.88 2.87
N ILE A 661 8.76 13.70 3.39
CA ILE A 661 9.13 12.59 4.29
C ILE A 661 8.24 12.58 5.54
N GLU A 662 8.12 13.71 6.23
CA GLU A 662 7.37 13.81 7.49
C GLU A 662 5.87 13.56 7.35
N SER A 663 5.35 13.65 6.13
CA SER A 663 3.94 13.38 5.83
C SER A 663 3.69 11.98 5.26
N SER A 664 4.74 11.15 5.15
CA SER A 664 4.62 9.79 4.64
C SER A 664 3.93 8.87 5.66
N PRO A 665 2.99 8.01 5.22
CA PRO A 665 2.44 6.93 6.02
C PRO A 665 3.42 6.16 6.92
N ARG A 666 4.61 5.77 6.42
CA ARG A 666 5.63 5.08 7.24
C ARG A 666 6.10 5.96 8.39
N TRP A 667 6.52 7.19 8.08
CA TRP A 667 6.98 8.16 9.09
C TRP A 667 5.91 8.41 10.15
N LEU A 668 4.66 8.63 9.72
CA LEU A 668 3.53 8.84 10.62
C LEU A 668 3.30 7.61 11.52
N ALA A 669 3.33 6.39 10.98
CA ALA A 669 3.19 5.17 11.76
C ALA A 669 4.34 4.97 12.76
N GLU A 670 5.57 5.30 12.39
CA GLU A 670 6.76 5.19 13.26
C GLU A 670 6.78 6.21 14.40
N HIS A 671 6.12 7.36 14.24
CA HIS A 671 6.06 8.43 15.25
C HIS A 671 4.73 8.50 16.01
N MET A 672 3.70 7.77 15.58
CA MET A 672 2.40 7.69 16.26
C MET A 672 2.53 6.90 17.58
N ASP A 673 1.74 7.23 18.61
CA ASP A 673 1.69 6.40 19.80
C ASP A 673 1.05 5.03 19.51
N LEU A 674 1.43 4.00 20.28
CA LEU A 674 1.01 2.62 20.00
C LEU A 674 -0.50 2.41 20.19
N GLU A 675 -1.18 3.21 21.02
CA GLU A 675 -2.62 3.08 21.25
C GLU A 675 -3.40 3.62 20.06
N THR A 676 -3.03 4.81 19.57
CA THR A 676 -3.60 5.42 18.36
C THR A 676 -3.29 4.58 17.12
N LEU A 677 -2.06 4.08 16.95
CA LEU A 677 -1.72 3.20 15.82
C LEU A 677 -2.52 1.90 15.85
N ARG A 678 -2.80 1.38 17.06
CA ARG A 678 -3.68 0.23 17.26
C ARG A 678 -5.14 0.56 16.99
N ASP A 679 -5.57 1.80 16.87
CA ASP A 679 -6.94 2.20 16.57
C ASP A 679 -7.20 2.50 15.09
N VAL A 680 -6.20 2.36 14.22
CA VAL A 680 -6.34 2.57 12.77
C VAL A 680 -5.98 1.30 12.00
N ASP A 681 -6.93 0.77 11.24
CA ASP A 681 -6.70 -0.34 10.32
C ASP A 681 -6.19 0.17 8.97
N VAL A 682 -5.28 -0.57 8.31
CA VAL A 682 -4.72 -0.21 7.02
C VAL A 682 -4.81 -1.33 6.00
N PHE A 683 -5.26 -0.96 4.80
CA PHE A 683 -5.27 -1.83 3.62
C PHE A 683 -4.61 -1.14 2.43
N ALA A 684 -3.37 -1.52 2.14
CA ALA A 684 -2.61 -0.98 1.02
C ALA A 684 -2.70 -1.87 -0.23
N ASP A 685 -2.43 -1.30 -1.39
CA ASP A 685 -2.17 -2.10 -2.59
C ASP A 685 -1.09 -1.51 -3.50
N GLY A 686 -0.59 -2.32 -4.42
CA GLY A 686 0.29 -1.88 -5.49
C GLY A 686 0.41 -2.93 -6.61
N GLY A 687 0.56 -2.44 -7.84
CA GLY A 687 0.72 -3.29 -9.02
C GLY A 687 2.17 -3.69 -9.24
N ILE A 688 2.46 -4.97 -9.49
CA ILE A 688 3.84 -5.47 -9.66
C ILE A 688 4.57 -4.93 -10.90
N ARG A 689 3.85 -4.28 -11.81
CA ARG A 689 4.31 -3.65 -13.06
C ARG A 689 3.97 -2.16 -13.11
N ASP A 690 3.71 -1.55 -11.95
CA ASP A 690 3.44 -0.13 -11.86
C ASP A 690 4.69 0.69 -12.24
N LEU A 691 4.49 1.65 -13.13
CA LEU A 691 5.56 2.47 -13.70
C LEU A 691 6.22 3.46 -12.73
N PHE A 692 5.62 3.66 -11.57
CA PHE A 692 6.15 4.49 -10.50
C PHE A 692 6.67 3.65 -9.31
N ASN A 693 6.79 2.32 -9.46
CA ASN A 693 7.21 1.40 -8.39
C ASN A 693 6.31 1.46 -7.12
N TRP A 694 5.02 1.77 -7.24
CA TRP A 694 4.15 1.93 -6.07
C TRP A 694 3.96 0.66 -5.23
N VAL A 695 4.11 -0.53 -5.83
CA VAL A 695 4.16 -1.77 -5.05
C VAL A 695 5.36 -1.80 -4.10
N VAL A 696 6.51 -1.28 -4.51
CA VAL A 696 7.71 -1.20 -3.69
C VAL A 696 7.50 -0.15 -2.60
N MET A 697 6.94 1.01 -2.95
CA MET A 697 6.58 2.03 -1.97
C MET A 697 5.62 1.53 -0.89
N ALA A 698 4.59 0.79 -1.29
CA ALA A 698 3.63 0.21 -0.37
C ALA A 698 4.29 -0.86 0.51
N ASN A 699 5.21 -1.68 -0.04
CA ASN A 699 6.00 -2.63 0.77
C ASN A 699 6.78 -1.90 1.86
N VAL A 700 7.52 -0.84 1.50
CA VAL A 700 8.27 0.01 2.45
C VAL A 700 7.33 0.69 3.44
N THR A 701 6.17 1.19 2.99
CA THR A 701 5.16 1.79 3.85
C THR A 701 4.73 0.85 4.97
N MET A 702 4.45 -0.42 4.62
CA MET A 702 4.01 -1.42 5.60
C MET A 702 5.08 -1.76 6.65
N ALA A 703 6.36 -1.49 6.36
CA ALA A 703 7.45 -1.69 7.31
C ALA A 703 7.22 -0.93 8.63
N GLY A 704 6.60 0.26 8.56
CA GLY A 704 6.28 1.08 9.73
C GLY A 704 5.39 0.37 10.77
N TRP A 705 4.47 -0.49 10.34
CA TRP A 705 3.64 -1.29 11.27
C TRP A 705 4.44 -2.44 11.88
N SER A 706 5.17 -3.19 11.04
CA SER A 706 5.97 -4.33 11.53
C SER A 706 7.08 -3.89 12.47
N ASN A 707 7.73 -2.75 12.21
CA ASN A 707 8.75 -2.16 13.09
C ASN A 707 8.17 -1.79 14.47
N ARG A 708 6.89 -1.40 14.51
CA ARG A 708 6.16 -1.08 15.75
C ARG A 708 5.51 -2.32 16.40
N GLY A 709 5.81 -3.52 15.91
CA GLY A 709 5.34 -4.79 16.48
C GLY A 709 3.90 -5.16 16.11
N PHE A 710 3.35 -4.58 15.04
CA PHE A 710 2.05 -4.96 14.48
C PHE A 710 2.23 -5.97 13.34
N PRO A 711 1.47 -7.07 13.33
CA PRO A 711 1.59 -8.07 12.27
C PRO A 711 1.10 -7.52 10.93
N VAL A 712 1.94 -7.63 9.90
CA VAL A 712 1.64 -7.25 8.51
C VAL A 712 1.42 -8.51 7.68
N ARG A 713 0.38 -8.51 6.84
CA ARG A 713 0.10 -9.60 5.89
C ARG A 713 0.14 -9.14 4.45
N TYR A 714 0.84 -9.88 3.62
CA TYR A 714 0.91 -9.64 2.18
C TYR A 714 0.03 -10.65 1.44
N TYR A 715 -0.54 -10.23 0.32
CA TYR A 715 -1.38 -11.07 -0.54
C TYR A 715 -0.97 -10.85 -1.99
N ASN A 716 -0.44 -11.89 -2.65
CA ASN A 716 -0.12 -11.83 -4.07
C ASN A 716 -1.38 -12.12 -4.88
N GLY A 717 -1.98 -11.06 -5.39
CA GLY A 717 -3.29 -11.10 -5.99
C GLY A 717 -4.44 -11.10 -4.97
N HIS A 718 -5.59 -10.66 -5.46
CA HIS A 718 -6.79 -10.46 -4.66
C HIS A 718 -7.42 -11.79 -4.20
N ALA A 719 -7.30 -12.85 -4.99
CA ALA A 719 -7.82 -14.18 -4.63
C ALA A 719 -7.11 -14.79 -3.40
N ALA A 720 -5.87 -14.39 -3.11
CA ALA A 720 -5.13 -14.87 -1.95
C ALA A 720 -5.78 -14.47 -0.61
N LEU A 721 -6.67 -13.47 -0.60
CA LEU A 721 -7.43 -13.04 0.58
C LEU A 721 -8.33 -14.16 1.15
N HIS A 722 -8.70 -15.17 0.34
CA HIS A 722 -9.47 -16.32 0.81
C HIS A 722 -8.72 -17.22 1.80
N MET A 723 -7.38 -17.19 1.76
CA MET A 723 -6.50 -18.02 2.59
C MET A 723 -6.70 -19.54 2.47
N ASP A 724 -7.35 -20.00 1.39
CA ASP A 724 -7.65 -21.42 1.13
C ASP A 724 -7.09 -21.91 -0.22
N GLY A 725 -6.45 -21.02 -0.99
CA GLY A 725 -5.83 -21.32 -2.28
C GLY A 725 -6.73 -21.21 -3.50
N ARG A 726 -7.94 -20.65 -3.38
CA ARG A 726 -8.75 -20.23 -4.54
C ARG A 726 -7.96 -19.26 -5.44
N LEU A 727 -8.23 -19.34 -6.74
CA LEU A 727 -7.56 -18.53 -7.78
C LEU A 727 -8.41 -17.32 -8.22
N GLU A 728 -9.69 -17.29 -7.86
CA GLU A 728 -10.62 -16.23 -8.21
C GLU A 728 -11.18 -15.60 -6.92
N LEU A 729 -11.36 -14.28 -6.91
CA LEU A 729 -11.88 -13.57 -5.75
C LEU A 729 -13.41 -13.62 -5.70
N GLU A 730 -13.94 -14.09 -4.56
CA GLU A 730 -15.34 -14.05 -4.21
C GLU A 730 -15.45 -13.27 -2.89
N HIS A 731 -15.60 -11.94 -2.99
CA HIS A 731 -15.45 -11.00 -1.87
C HIS A 731 -16.32 -11.31 -0.63
N PHE A 732 -17.48 -11.95 -0.81
CA PHE A 732 -18.40 -12.31 0.28
C PHE A 732 -18.04 -13.61 1.01
N ASP A 733 -17.05 -14.34 0.50
CA ASP A 733 -16.54 -15.59 1.09
C ASP A 733 -15.18 -15.40 1.78
N VAL A 734 -14.54 -14.24 1.58
CA VAL A 734 -13.28 -13.90 2.24
C VAL A 734 -13.48 -13.82 3.76
N PRO A 735 -12.62 -14.46 4.57
CA PRO A 735 -12.67 -14.34 6.02
C PRO A 735 -12.03 -13.00 6.46
N TRP A 736 -12.73 -11.88 6.23
CA TRP A 736 -12.19 -10.53 6.44
C TRP A 736 -11.67 -10.28 7.87
N GLU A 737 -12.21 -10.96 8.87
CA GLU A 737 -11.70 -10.93 10.24
C GLU A 737 -10.26 -11.47 10.36
N ASP A 738 -9.91 -12.47 9.55
CA ASP A 738 -8.62 -13.17 9.55
C ASP A 738 -7.62 -12.56 8.55
N VAL A 739 -8.02 -11.63 7.66
CA VAL A 739 -7.13 -10.99 6.67
C VAL A 739 -5.99 -10.19 7.32
N GLY A 740 -6.14 -9.80 8.58
CA GLY A 740 -5.22 -8.94 9.32
C GLY A 740 -5.71 -7.48 9.35
N ARG A 741 -5.11 -6.67 10.24
CA ARG A 741 -5.45 -5.25 10.42
C ARG A 741 -4.55 -4.31 9.63
N ALA A 742 -3.31 -4.75 9.37
CA ALA A 742 -2.37 -4.14 8.44
C ALA A 742 -2.14 -5.14 7.30
N ALA A 743 -2.84 -4.93 6.18
CA ALA A 743 -2.83 -5.85 5.05
C ALA A 743 -2.42 -5.12 3.76
N MET A 744 -1.73 -5.85 2.88
CA MET A 744 -1.31 -5.32 1.59
C MET A 744 -1.54 -6.32 0.47
N VAL A 745 -2.16 -5.88 -0.62
CA VAL A 745 -2.30 -6.67 -1.85
C VAL A 745 -1.29 -6.22 -2.91
N ARG A 746 -0.47 -7.15 -3.38
CA ARG A 746 0.42 -6.99 -4.53
C ARG A 746 -0.28 -7.60 -5.74
N TYR A 747 -0.91 -6.79 -6.57
CA TYR A 747 -1.73 -7.29 -7.67
C TYR A 747 -0.96 -7.35 -9.00
N GLY A 748 -1.40 -8.25 -9.87
CA GLY A 748 -0.65 -8.71 -11.03
C GLY A 748 -0.11 -10.10 -10.78
N ASP A 749 -0.01 -10.89 -11.85
CA ASP A 749 0.55 -12.23 -11.81
C ASP A 749 1.91 -12.21 -12.53
N PRO A 750 3.03 -12.54 -11.83
CA PRO A 750 4.35 -12.58 -12.46
C PRO A 750 4.43 -13.63 -13.58
N ASP A 751 3.59 -14.66 -13.53
CA ASP A 751 3.56 -15.78 -14.46
C ASP A 751 2.48 -15.61 -15.56
N ILE A 752 1.82 -14.46 -15.61
CA ILE A 752 0.73 -14.20 -16.56
C ILE A 752 1.18 -14.30 -18.03
N ASP A 753 0.28 -14.73 -18.91
CA ASP A 753 0.48 -14.67 -20.35
C ASP A 753 0.70 -13.20 -20.78
N PRO A 754 1.74 -12.88 -21.58
CA PRO A 754 2.07 -11.51 -21.96
C PRO A 754 0.91 -10.70 -22.57
N ARG A 755 -0.09 -11.35 -23.17
CA ARG A 755 -1.28 -10.66 -23.71
C ARG A 755 -2.09 -9.94 -22.63
N PHE A 756 -2.07 -10.43 -21.39
CA PHE A 756 -2.76 -9.77 -20.27
C PHE A 756 -1.95 -8.65 -19.65
N ILE A 757 -0.61 -8.66 -19.79
CA ILE A 757 0.25 -7.52 -19.43
C ILE A 757 -0.17 -6.29 -20.24
N THR A 758 -0.34 -6.45 -21.57
CA THR A 758 -0.84 -5.36 -22.43
C THR A 758 -2.26 -4.90 -22.04
N ALA A 759 -3.08 -5.78 -21.45
CA ALA A 759 -4.42 -5.43 -20.95
C ALA A 759 -4.38 -4.77 -19.55
N GLY A 760 -3.21 -4.69 -18.93
CA GLY A 760 -2.94 -3.96 -17.70
C GLY A 760 -2.72 -4.79 -16.45
N ASP A 761 -2.45 -6.09 -16.58
CA ASP A 761 -2.17 -6.95 -15.42
C ASP A 761 -0.99 -6.43 -14.57
N GLY A 762 -1.29 -6.04 -13.34
CA GLY A 762 -0.30 -5.50 -12.40
C GLY A 762 0.23 -4.11 -12.77
N GLY A 763 -0.32 -3.45 -13.80
CA GLY A 763 0.03 -2.06 -14.13
C GLY A 763 -0.56 -1.06 -13.12
N HIS A 764 -0.33 0.22 -13.36
CA HIS A 764 -0.69 1.33 -12.45
C HIS A 764 -2.14 1.38 -11.96
N VAL A 765 -3.10 1.15 -12.86
CA VAL A 765 -4.52 0.99 -12.51
C VAL A 765 -4.88 -0.49 -12.30
N GLY A 766 -4.22 -1.37 -13.04
CA GLY A 766 -4.61 -2.77 -13.19
C GLY A 766 -5.59 -2.99 -14.35
N THR A 767 -5.95 -4.25 -14.60
CA THR A 767 -7.06 -4.60 -15.49
C THR A 767 -8.40 -4.09 -14.94
N GLY A 768 -9.46 -4.09 -15.76
CA GLY A 768 -10.80 -3.73 -15.27
C GLY A 768 -11.30 -4.59 -14.10
N GLY A 769 -10.89 -5.86 -14.02
CA GLY A 769 -11.17 -6.74 -12.89
C GLY A 769 -10.39 -6.33 -11.65
N GLN A 770 -9.08 -6.13 -11.79
CA GLN A 770 -8.23 -5.66 -10.69
C GLN A 770 -8.72 -4.33 -10.12
N LEU A 771 -9.14 -3.36 -10.94
CA LEU A 771 -9.70 -2.10 -10.46
C LEU A 771 -10.91 -2.30 -9.53
N ILE A 772 -11.82 -3.23 -9.88
CA ILE A 772 -13.00 -3.54 -9.07
C ILE A 772 -12.58 -4.24 -7.77
N ASP A 773 -11.65 -5.18 -7.85
CA ASP A 773 -11.17 -5.95 -6.70
C ASP A 773 -10.42 -5.06 -5.70
N ARG A 774 -9.58 -4.15 -6.19
CA ARG A 774 -8.85 -3.16 -5.36
C ARG A 774 -9.81 -2.35 -4.50
N LEU A 775 -10.86 -1.82 -5.13
CA LEU A 775 -11.88 -1.04 -4.44
C LEU A 775 -12.68 -1.89 -3.45
N ARG A 776 -13.21 -3.03 -3.91
CA ARG A 776 -14.08 -3.87 -3.11
C ARG A 776 -13.36 -4.45 -1.91
N SER A 777 -12.12 -4.89 -2.06
CA SER A 777 -11.36 -5.47 -0.94
C SER A 777 -11.13 -4.46 0.18
N GLY A 778 -10.71 -3.24 -0.15
CA GLY A 778 -10.57 -2.17 0.85
C GLY A 778 -11.89 -1.88 1.58
N LEU A 779 -12.99 -1.75 0.84
CA LEU A 779 -14.31 -1.47 1.42
C LEU A 779 -14.92 -2.63 2.21
N MET A 780 -14.71 -3.87 1.76
CA MET A 780 -15.20 -5.06 2.47
C MET A 780 -14.42 -5.28 3.77
N MET A 781 -13.11 -4.99 3.77
CA MET A 781 -12.34 -5.00 5.00
C MET A 781 -12.81 -3.90 5.96
N MET A 782 -13.04 -2.67 5.50
CA MET A 782 -13.67 -1.60 6.32
C MET A 782 -15.01 -2.06 6.91
N ASP A 783 -15.89 -2.58 6.06
CA ASP A 783 -17.22 -3.05 6.44
C ASP A 783 -17.18 -4.15 7.50
N ALA A 784 -16.22 -5.08 7.41
CA ALA A 784 -16.06 -6.17 8.35
C ALA A 784 -15.58 -5.70 9.74
N ARG A 785 -14.93 -4.53 9.82
CA ARG A 785 -14.38 -3.97 11.07
C ARG A 785 -15.40 -3.11 11.82
N TRP A 786 -16.33 -2.48 11.10
CA TRP A 786 -17.35 -1.66 11.75
C TRP A 786 -18.47 -2.48 12.39
N PRO A 787 -18.73 -2.29 13.70
CA PRO A 787 -19.79 -2.99 14.40
C PRO A 787 -21.18 -2.40 14.10
N ASP A 788 -22.21 -3.23 14.31
CA ASP A 788 -23.62 -2.83 14.29
C ASP A 788 -24.09 -2.11 13.01
N GLY A 789 -23.57 -2.53 11.86
CA GLY A 789 -23.95 -1.98 10.56
C GLY A 789 -25.39 -2.33 10.13
N ASP A 790 -26.07 -1.40 9.44
CA ASP A 790 -27.36 -1.70 8.81
C ASP A 790 -27.17 -2.52 7.53
N ARG A 791 -27.52 -3.80 7.57
CA ARG A 791 -27.36 -4.73 6.43
C ARG A 791 -28.69 -5.17 5.82
N ARG A 792 -29.81 -4.52 6.19
CA ARG A 792 -31.16 -4.90 5.75
C ARG A 792 -31.35 -4.63 4.26
N ARG A 793 -32.04 -5.54 3.59
CA ARG A 793 -32.40 -5.40 2.18
C ARG A 793 -33.60 -4.49 1.97
N VAL A 794 -33.56 -3.71 0.90
CA VAL A 794 -34.64 -2.85 0.43
C VAL A 794 -35.03 -3.28 -0.99
N THR A 795 -36.30 -3.59 -1.27
CA THR A 795 -36.70 -4.20 -2.55
C THR A 795 -37.20 -3.22 -3.61
N GLN A 796 -37.42 -1.95 -3.26
CA GLN A 796 -38.06 -0.96 -4.13
C GLN A 796 -37.31 0.38 -4.17
N ASP A 797 -36.06 0.40 -3.72
CA ASP A 797 -35.18 1.55 -3.91
C ASP A 797 -34.37 1.40 -5.20
N ARG A 798 -34.02 2.51 -5.82
CA ARG A 798 -33.24 2.55 -7.06
C ARG A 798 -32.27 3.73 -7.01
N ILE A 799 -31.19 3.65 -7.79
CA ILE A 799 -30.29 4.78 -7.97
C ILE A 799 -31.02 5.88 -8.75
N CYS A 800 -30.97 7.10 -8.22
CA CYS A 800 -31.66 8.27 -8.76
C CYS A 800 -30.74 9.47 -8.77
N ALA A 801 -30.35 9.90 -9.96
CA ALA A 801 -29.61 11.13 -10.21
C ALA A 801 -30.55 12.33 -10.38
N GLU A 802 -30.00 13.54 -10.35
CA GLU A 802 -30.79 14.78 -10.45
C GLU A 802 -31.70 14.82 -11.70
N ASN A 803 -31.23 14.26 -12.82
CA ASN A 803 -32.00 14.19 -14.07
C ASN A 803 -33.22 13.26 -14.00
N ASP A 804 -33.24 12.32 -13.04
CA ASP A 804 -34.31 11.33 -12.84
C ASP A 804 -35.24 11.69 -11.67
N ARG A 805 -35.06 12.87 -11.07
CA ARG A 805 -35.77 13.30 -9.85
C ARG A 805 -37.29 13.22 -9.97
N GLU A 806 -37.85 13.59 -11.12
CA GLU A 806 -39.31 13.52 -11.37
C GLU A 806 -39.83 12.08 -11.37
N ALA A 807 -39.00 11.10 -11.75
CA ALA A 807 -39.37 9.70 -11.78
C ALA A 807 -39.21 9.00 -10.42
N CYS A 808 -38.30 9.49 -9.57
CA CYS A 808 -37.95 8.85 -8.30
C CYS A 808 -38.51 9.51 -7.04
N GLY A 809 -38.83 10.81 -7.08
CA GLY A 809 -39.27 11.59 -5.91
C GLY A 809 -38.14 12.02 -4.95
N TYR A 810 -36.95 11.43 -5.04
CA TYR A 810 -35.74 11.81 -4.31
C TYR A 810 -34.47 11.55 -5.15
N VAL A 811 -33.37 12.17 -4.75
CA VAL A 811 -32.05 12.05 -5.40
C VAL A 811 -31.08 11.49 -4.38
N ASN A 812 -30.47 10.34 -4.68
CA ASN A 812 -29.51 9.65 -3.81
C ASN A 812 -28.11 9.58 -4.41
N THR A 813 -27.91 10.13 -5.62
CA THR A 813 -26.60 10.33 -6.24
C THR A 813 -26.58 11.72 -6.86
N PHE A 814 -25.69 12.60 -6.41
CA PHE A 814 -25.66 14.00 -6.84
C PHE A 814 -24.27 14.63 -6.71
N VAL A 815 -24.13 15.80 -7.34
CA VAL A 815 -22.93 16.65 -7.28
C VAL A 815 -23.36 18.02 -6.75
N PHE A 816 -22.57 18.60 -5.86
CA PHE A 816 -22.75 19.97 -5.38
C PHE A 816 -21.41 20.69 -5.26
N ASP A 817 -21.43 22.02 -5.35
CA ASP A 817 -20.23 22.83 -5.11
C ASP A 817 -20.05 23.06 -3.60
N PHE A 818 -18.88 22.69 -3.08
CA PHE A 818 -18.48 22.96 -1.71
C PHE A 818 -17.45 24.09 -1.66
N THR A 819 -17.57 24.99 -0.69
CA THR A 819 -16.59 26.05 -0.44
C THR A 819 -16.03 25.89 0.97
N ALA A 820 -14.73 25.64 1.06
CA ALA A 820 -14.02 25.49 2.32
C ALA A 820 -13.80 26.84 3.02
N SER A 821 -13.37 26.81 4.29
CA SER A 821 -13.04 28.00 5.09
C SER A 821 -11.95 28.86 4.48
N THR A 822 -11.08 28.27 3.65
CA THR A 822 -10.04 28.93 2.86
C THR A 822 -10.57 29.71 1.67
N GLY A 823 -11.87 29.56 1.35
CA GLY A 823 -12.51 30.15 0.18
C GLY A 823 -12.32 29.35 -1.11
N ARG A 824 -11.60 28.23 -1.09
CA ARG A 824 -11.50 27.31 -2.23
C ARG A 824 -12.86 26.66 -2.49
N THR A 825 -13.33 26.73 -3.74
CA THR A 825 -14.57 26.09 -4.19
C THR A 825 -14.29 24.96 -5.17
N GLY A 826 -14.93 23.81 -5.00
CA GLY A 826 -14.85 22.67 -5.92
C GLY A 826 -16.07 21.75 -5.84
N PRO A 827 -16.33 20.93 -6.88
CA PRO A 827 -17.43 19.99 -6.86
C PRO A 827 -17.19 18.85 -5.86
N VAL A 828 -18.25 18.27 -5.33
CA VAL A 828 -18.22 17.07 -4.50
C VAL A 828 -19.31 16.15 -5.02
N SER A 829 -18.98 14.90 -5.33
CA SER A 829 -19.98 13.88 -5.65
C SER A 829 -20.34 13.09 -4.40
N MET A 830 -21.60 12.73 -4.24
CA MET A 830 -22.08 11.92 -3.12
C MET A 830 -23.03 10.82 -3.59
N VAL A 831 -22.93 9.66 -2.95
CA VAL A 831 -23.85 8.53 -3.08
C VAL A 831 -24.39 8.18 -1.70
N LEU A 832 -25.71 8.33 -1.51
CA LEU A 832 -26.41 7.96 -0.29
C LEU A 832 -26.84 6.48 -0.36
N PRO A 833 -26.82 5.75 0.79
CA PRO A 833 -27.05 4.32 0.77
C PRO A 833 -28.48 3.94 0.37
N PRO A 834 -28.70 2.70 -0.09
CA PRO A 834 -30.04 2.19 -0.32
C PRO A 834 -30.89 2.26 0.94
N GLY A 835 -32.09 2.82 0.82
CA GLY A 835 -33.05 3.00 1.89
C GLY A 835 -32.93 4.32 2.64
N TYR A 836 -32.01 5.22 2.27
CA TYR A 836 -31.77 6.46 3.01
C TYR A 836 -33.03 7.32 3.16
N PHE A 837 -33.86 7.45 2.13
CA PHE A 837 -35.06 8.30 2.18
C PHE A 837 -36.33 7.59 2.67
N LEU A 838 -36.24 6.33 3.10
CA LEU A 838 -37.40 5.61 3.65
C LEU A 838 -37.79 6.17 5.01
N GLU A 839 -39.08 6.36 5.24
CA GLU A 839 -39.61 6.89 6.51
C GLU A 839 -39.18 6.04 7.71
N GLU A 840 -39.18 4.71 7.56
CA GLU A 840 -38.72 3.76 8.58
C GLU A 840 -37.22 3.87 8.91
N ASN A 841 -36.43 4.51 8.04
CA ASN A 841 -35.01 4.76 8.22
C ASN A 841 -34.70 6.23 8.58
N ALA A 842 -35.72 7.07 8.78
CA ALA A 842 -35.52 8.50 9.06
C ALA A 842 -34.69 8.77 10.33
N GLY A 843 -34.68 7.84 11.30
CA GLY A 843 -33.87 7.91 12.52
C GLY A 843 -32.53 7.17 12.45
N ARG A 844 -32.13 6.66 11.28
CA ARG A 844 -30.87 5.94 11.11
C ARG A 844 -29.76 6.85 10.60
N SER A 845 -28.56 6.56 11.11
CA SER A 845 -27.30 7.16 10.70
C SER A 845 -26.39 6.10 10.08
N TYR A 846 -25.45 6.54 9.24
CA TYR A 846 -24.62 5.66 8.42
C TYR A 846 -23.13 6.01 8.57
N PRO A 847 -22.22 5.03 8.50
CA PRO A 847 -20.79 5.29 8.30
C PRO A 847 -20.54 6.09 7.02
N VAL A 848 -19.40 6.78 6.98
CA VAL A 848 -19.01 7.62 5.83
C VAL A 848 -17.66 7.18 5.30
N VAL A 849 -17.56 7.01 3.98
CA VAL A 849 -16.31 6.72 3.31
C VAL A 849 -15.95 7.86 2.35
N TYR A 850 -14.76 8.43 2.54
CA TYR A 850 -14.19 9.44 1.64
C TYR A 850 -13.29 8.76 0.62
N PHE A 851 -13.62 8.93 -0.66
CA PHE A 851 -12.92 8.28 -1.76
C PHE A 851 -12.24 9.33 -2.65
N LEU A 852 -10.91 9.36 -2.57
CA LEU A 852 -10.03 10.30 -3.25
C LEU A 852 -9.62 9.79 -4.64
N HIS A 853 -9.74 10.65 -5.65
CA HIS A 853 -9.48 10.32 -7.06
C HIS A 853 -8.01 10.49 -7.46
N GLY A 854 -7.64 9.88 -8.59
CA GLY A 854 -6.29 9.95 -9.14
C GLY A 854 -5.94 11.27 -9.82
N TYR A 855 -4.69 11.38 -10.25
CA TYR A 855 -4.14 12.56 -10.91
C TYR A 855 -4.90 12.92 -12.20
N GLY A 856 -5.37 14.17 -12.31
CA GLY A 856 -6.10 14.67 -13.48
C GLY A 856 -7.57 14.26 -13.61
N MET A 857 -8.09 13.43 -12.69
CA MET A 857 -9.52 13.06 -12.61
C MET A 857 -10.36 14.15 -11.94
N SER A 858 -11.68 13.95 -11.88
CA SER A 858 -12.61 14.71 -11.04
C SER A 858 -13.50 13.79 -10.20
N PRO A 859 -14.21 14.29 -9.18
CA PRO A 859 -15.11 13.49 -8.33
C PRO A 859 -16.09 12.60 -9.09
N GLU A 860 -16.64 13.11 -10.18
CA GLU A 860 -17.67 12.44 -10.97
C GLU A 860 -17.16 11.17 -11.65
N ASP A 861 -15.86 11.10 -11.94
CA ASP A 861 -15.24 9.94 -12.60
C ASP A 861 -15.30 8.67 -11.72
N LEU A 862 -15.42 8.83 -10.39
CA LEU A 862 -15.51 7.71 -9.44
C LEU A 862 -16.94 7.30 -9.09
N VAL A 863 -17.97 8.08 -9.46
CA VAL A 863 -19.36 7.82 -9.05
C VAL A 863 -19.83 6.43 -9.50
N ALA A 864 -19.47 6.01 -10.70
CA ALA A 864 -19.83 4.68 -11.22
C ALA A 864 -19.34 3.54 -10.31
N LEU A 865 -18.16 3.70 -9.69
CA LEU A 865 -17.65 2.74 -8.73
C LEU A 865 -18.46 2.75 -7.43
N GLY A 866 -18.90 3.92 -6.97
CA GLY A 866 -19.83 4.04 -5.84
C GLY A 866 -21.18 3.34 -6.09
N LEU A 867 -21.68 3.35 -7.33
CA LEU A 867 -22.92 2.66 -7.69
C LEU A 867 -22.79 1.14 -7.66
N LEU A 868 -21.60 0.59 -7.95
CA LEU A 868 -21.33 -0.84 -7.76
C LEU A 868 -21.45 -1.21 -6.27
N MET A 869 -20.91 -0.37 -5.38
CA MET A 869 -20.97 -0.61 -3.93
C MET A 869 -22.39 -0.47 -3.40
N TRP A 870 -23.15 0.49 -3.93
CA TRP A 870 -24.58 0.61 -3.63
C TRP A 870 -25.35 -0.69 -3.93
N ALA A 871 -25.00 -1.38 -5.02
CA ALA A 871 -25.58 -2.68 -5.35
C ALA A 871 -25.14 -3.78 -4.37
N ASP A 872 -23.87 -3.81 -3.96
CA ASP A 872 -23.35 -4.78 -2.98
C ASP A 872 -24.01 -4.58 -1.60
N MET A 873 -24.32 -3.34 -1.21
CA MET A 873 -25.09 -3.03 0.00
C MET A 873 -26.52 -3.56 -0.03
N ASN A 874 -27.09 -3.91 -1.19
CA ASN A 874 -28.50 -4.30 -1.34
C ASN A 874 -28.72 -5.62 -2.08
N THR A 875 -27.64 -6.36 -2.37
CA THR A 875 -27.67 -7.56 -3.21
C THR A 875 -28.54 -8.66 -2.59
N PRO A 876 -29.40 -9.34 -3.37
CA PRO A 876 -30.14 -10.51 -2.91
C PRO A 876 -29.30 -11.79 -2.86
N ARG A 877 -28.04 -11.76 -3.34
CA ARG A 877 -27.20 -12.95 -3.52
C ARG A 877 -26.69 -13.55 -2.20
N VAL A 878 -26.59 -12.73 -1.16
CA VAL A 878 -26.11 -13.14 0.17
C VAL A 878 -27.07 -12.66 1.26
N GLY A 879 -27.07 -13.36 2.40
CA GLY A 879 -27.83 -12.96 3.58
C GLY A 879 -27.29 -11.69 4.25
N SER A 880 -28.08 -11.08 5.14
CA SER A 880 -27.74 -9.86 5.85
C SER A 880 -26.41 -9.88 6.61
N SER A 881 -25.97 -10.99 7.16
CA SER A 881 -24.73 -11.14 7.92
C SER A 881 -23.46 -11.00 7.07
N ARG A 882 -23.54 -11.32 5.77
CA ARG A 882 -22.43 -11.21 4.82
C ARG A 882 -22.57 -10.03 3.86
N ARG A 883 -23.78 -9.47 3.71
CA ARG A 883 -24.02 -8.30 2.86
C ARG A 883 -23.37 -7.05 3.44
N MET A 884 -22.66 -6.27 2.62
CA MET A 884 -22.08 -4.98 3.00
C MET A 884 -23.10 -4.07 3.71
N GLN A 885 -22.69 -3.42 4.80
CA GLN A 885 -23.52 -2.47 5.51
C GLN A 885 -23.75 -1.19 4.71
N LYS A 886 -24.90 -0.56 4.93
CA LYS A 886 -25.25 0.73 4.34
C LYS A 886 -24.25 1.81 4.80
N MET A 887 -23.66 2.54 3.86
CA MET A 887 -22.73 3.65 4.12
C MET A 887 -22.93 4.79 3.12
N ILE A 888 -22.53 6.00 3.49
CA ILE A 888 -22.47 7.18 2.62
C ILE A 888 -21.10 7.20 1.95
N LEU A 889 -21.08 7.38 0.62
CA LEU A 889 -19.83 7.55 -0.13
C LEU A 889 -19.69 9.01 -0.57
N VAL A 890 -18.54 9.61 -0.27
CA VAL A 890 -18.20 11.00 -0.58
C VAL A 890 -16.97 11.03 -1.47
N PHE A 891 -17.03 11.76 -2.58
CA PHE A 891 -15.93 11.90 -3.54
C PHE A 891 -15.52 13.38 -3.59
N PRO A 892 -14.43 13.78 -2.90
CA PRO A 892 -13.95 15.15 -2.85
C PRO A 892 -13.16 15.55 -4.10
N ASP A 893 -13.26 16.82 -4.52
CA ASP A 893 -12.42 17.37 -5.60
C ASP A 893 -10.96 17.48 -5.18
N GLY A 894 -10.07 16.71 -5.80
CA GLY A 894 -8.61 16.81 -5.67
C GLY A 894 -7.93 17.47 -6.88
N ARG A 895 -8.69 17.96 -7.86
CA ARG A 895 -8.15 18.54 -9.09
C ARG A 895 -7.72 19.99 -8.87
N CYS A 896 -6.61 20.39 -9.49
CA CYS A 896 -6.19 21.79 -9.53
C CYS A 896 -7.24 22.70 -10.19
N ARG A 897 -7.51 23.86 -9.59
CA ARG A 897 -8.42 24.89 -10.09
C ARG A 897 -7.65 26.21 -10.30
N GLY A 898 -7.87 26.84 -11.46
CA GLY A 898 -7.23 28.12 -11.76
C GLY A 898 -5.70 28.02 -11.79
N SER A 899 -5.04 28.76 -10.89
CA SER A 899 -3.57 28.83 -10.77
C SER A 899 -2.99 28.00 -9.62
N GLU A 900 -3.80 27.12 -9.00
CA GLU A 900 -3.38 26.28 -7.88
C GLU A 900 -2.17 25.40 -8.19
N CYS A 901 -2.23 24.72 -9.34
CA CYS A 901 -1.26 23.76 -9.85
C CYS A 901 -1.69 23.35 -11.27
N LEU A 902 -1.03 22.37 -11.90
CA LEU A 902 -1.33 21.92 -13.26
C LEU A 902 -2.49 20.93 -13.30
N ARG A 903 -2.40 19.80 -12.60
CA ARG A 903 -3.43 18.75 -12.67
C ARG A 903 -3.73 18.03 -11.36
N GLY A 904 -2.77 17.89 -10.45
CA GLY A 904 -2.97 17.21 -9.18
C GLY A 904 -2.46 17.98 -7.96
N THR A 905 -3.24 17.92 -6.89
CA THR A 905 -2.94 18.60 -5.62
C THR A 905 -2.32 17.67 -4.59
N PHE A 906 -2.29 16.35 -4.85
CA PHE A 906 -1.87 15.32 -3.88
C PHE A 906 -2.62 15.43 -2.55
N TYR A 907 -3.84 16.00 -2.58
CA TYR A 907 -4.65 16.28 -1.40
C TYR A 907 -3.86 16.97 -0.27
N THR A 908 -2.91 17.82 -0.64
CA THR A 908 -1.99 18.51 0.27
C THR A 908 -2.36 19.97 0.45
N ASP A 909 -2.06 20.51 1.62
CA ASP A 909 -2.05 21.95 1.82
C ASP A 909 -0.68 22.46 1.34
N ALA A 910 -0.68 23.22 0.25
CA ALA A 910 0.52 23.86 -0.25
C ALA A 910 1.11 24.78 0.83
N PRO A 911 2.45 24.94 0.90
CA PRO A 911 3.06 25.82 1.87
C PRO A 911 2.51 27.25 1.80
N GLU A 912 2.36 27.93 2.94
CA GLU A 912 1.77 29.28 3.02
C GLU A 912 2.52 30.28 2.13
N GLU A 913 3.83 30.09 1.99
CA GLU A 913 4.70 30.90 1.15
C GLU A 913 4.44 30.76 -0.35
N VAL A 914 3.65 29.76 -0.81
CA VAL A 914 3.30 29.54 -2.23
C VAL A 914 2.00 30.29 -2.58
N PRO A 915 2.07 31.43 -3.30
CA PRO A 915 0.90 32.24 -3.60
C PRO A 915 -0.12 31.47 -4.43
N GLY A 916 -1.34 31.36 -3.91
CA GLY A 916 -2.46 30.70 -4.59
C GLY A 916 -2.36 29.17 -4.62
N GLY A 917 -1.45 28.57 -3.85
CA GLY A 917 -1.38 27.11 -3.72
C GLY A 917 -2.65 26.52 -3.10
N ALA A 918 -3.03 25.32 -3.55
CA ALA A 918 -4.25 24.67 -3.06
C ALA A 918 -4.13 24.29 -1.58
N GLN A 919 -5.23 24.40 -0.83
CA GLN A 919 -5.33 23.98 0.57
C GLN A 919 -6.28 22.77 0.65
N MET A 920 -5.81 21.61 0.17
CA MET A 920 -6.67 20.45 -0.05
C MET A 920 -6.91 19.55 1.15
N GLN A 921 -5.97 19.48 2.09
CA GLN A 921 -6.23 18.80 3.35
C GLN A 921 -7.27 19.59 4.14
N THR A 922 -7.10 20.91 4.25
CA THR A 922 -8.10 21.79 4.87
C THR A 922 -9.46 21.70 4.16
N PHE A 923 -9.49 21.68 2.82
CA PHE A 923 -10.74 21.50 2.06
C PHE A 923 -11.45 20.20 2.44
N LEU A 924 -10.73 19.09 2.57
CA LEU A 924 -11.31 17.79 2.94
C LEU A 924 -11.83 17.81 4.39
N LEU A 925 -11.05 18.34 5.33
CA LEU A 925 -11.44 18.40 6.74
C LEU A 925 -12.68 19.29 6.96
N ASP A 926 -12.80 20.41 6.24
CA ASP A 926 -14.00 21.24 6.27
C ASP A 926 -15.20 20.53 5.61
N LEU A 927 -14.96 19.81 4.52
CA LEU A 927 -16.00 19.00 3.87
C LEU A 927 -16.53 17.91 4.81
N MET A 928 -15.66 17.30 5.62
CA MET A 928 -16.09 16.31 6.62
C MET A 928 -17.08 16.91 7.62
N GLN A 929 -16.77 18.09 8.16
CA GLN A 929 -17.67 18.80 9.07
C GLN A 929 -19.00 19.16 8.40
N HIS A 930 -18.98 19.57 7.13
CA HIS A 930 -20.19 19.83 6.37
C HIS A 930 -21.04 18.57 6.19
N VAL A 931 -20.43 17.44 5.86
CA VAL A 931 -21.15 16.17 5.67
C VAL A 931 -21.82 15.72 6.97
N ASP A 932 -21.13 15.84 8.11
CA ASP A 932 -21.71 15.51 9.43
C ASP A 932 -22.85 16.45 9.84
N ALA A 933 -22.80 17.72 9.43
CA ALA A 933 -23.82 18.70 9.76
C ALA A 933 -25.11 18.52 8.93
N GLU A 934 -24.98 18.13 7.66
CA GLU A 934 -26.10 18.11 6.70
C GLU A 934 -26.69 16.71 6.47
N TYR A 935 -25.93 15.64 6.75
CA TYR A 935 -26.35 14.26 6.49
C TYR A 935 -26.38 13.42 7.77
N ARG A 936 -27.11 12.30 7.73
CA ARG A 936 -27.23 11.39 8.88
C ARG A 936 -26.01 10.47 8.96
N THR A 937 -24.91 10.99 9.49
CA THR A 937 -23.67 10.24 9.74
C THR A 937 -23.70 9.61 11.13
N ARG A 938 -23.02 8.47 11.32
CA ARG A 938 -22.92 7.83 12.64
C ARG A 938 -22.03 8.66 13.54
N SER A 939 -22.44 8.82 14.80
CA SER A 939 -21.63 9.44 15.83
C SER A 939 -20.67 8.42 16.45
N PRO A 940 -19.55 8.87 17.06
CA PRO A 940 -18.64 7.97 17.75
C PRO A 940 -19.33 7.13 18.81
N GLU A 941 -18.98 5.84 18.89
CA GLU A 941 -19.55 4.89 19.84
C GLU A 941 -18.52 3.82 20.21
N SER A 942 -18.49 3.43 21.49
CA SER A 942 -17.55 2.43 22.00
C SER A 942 -18.12 1.02 21.93
N PHE A 943 -17.32 0.09 21.40
CA PHE A 943 -17.65 -1.32 21.31
C PHE A 943 -16.53 -2.20 21.87
N PRO A 944 -16.86 -3.35 22.49
CA PRO A 944 -15.86 -4.35 22.83
C PRO A 944 -15.31 -4.98 21.54
N VAL A 945 -14.01 -4.91 21.35
CA VAL A 945 -13.27 -5.53 20.24
C VAL A 945 -12.41 -6.68 20.73
N ILE A 946 -12.13 -7.61 19.81
CA ILE A 946 -11.22 -8.75 19.98
C ILE A 946 -10.08 -8.53 18.99
N GLU A 947 -8.85 -8.41 19.48
CA GLU A 947 -7.67 -8.03 18.70
C GLU A 947 -6.49 -8.97 18.87
#